data_AF-A0A7V3T8L0-F1
#
_entry.id   AF-A0A7V3T8L0-F1
#
_cell.length_a   1.000
_cell.length_b   1.000
_cell.length_c   1.000
_cell.angle_alpha   90.00
_cell.angle_beta   90.00
_cell.angle_gamma   90.00
#
_symmetry.space_group_name_H-M   'P 1'
#
loop_
_entity.id
_entity.type
_entity.pdbx_description
1 polymer ?
#
loop_
_entity_poly.entity_id
_entity_poly.type
_entity_poly.pdbx_seq_one_letter_code
_entity_poly.pdbx_strand_id
1 'polypeptide(L)'
;MKTGNQAKVVVALASSVALGLSSPAGAGTFSSSTNAPGLKASDIANLRQPTGSDKWWFSGSNESGATDAAKGQTFTTGPSAVLFKALTYKIDATQKKTAPTVYTIRVGLVSGTNFTLITSETCTQTVDTPVGAYITWTLDRPVLLSPNTTYGVDVAMKSQTAWQTGIPYLEYTANTNHPRIGAFYNSGDMGVGTNYIVVDSSKDRVFHVDLEDPLRPCPADGATVPAGDVQLSWRNLTPNVGSDVYVDVWFGTNAGALTRIMTGGRNTTNTTVSAPVAATYYWRVDSYLDGAPTGTPVIGTLFRFVVIDTDGDGLPDDYELAHTTPPSPTALNPGDDLDHDGLTNMREFQLGTDPNKLDTDGDGLGDGAELTGAGARPPTNPLRVDTDGDGLSDRVETNTGIWVNATDTGTNPAQADTDSDGLRDGVETNTGVFVSATNTGTHPLLADSDGDDAGDWYEVTATYTDPNDPADKPNVPYPLPRPDSTPPATNNPVKVFILSGQSNMVGMGDINPTNTPGTLSTIVKQEGKFPYLLDSNGNWTVRTDVWYRGVISAIGNAPLTVGQGSSSSTIGPELGFGHVMGYYLDEPVLIIKASIGNRSLLWDCLPPGSPRFDYNGYTYAGYGDSPNYWPIGGSPSPYVWYAGKQYDDYFLDEADMGPPAWVAGLNYPANCQVRHNGVVYICKSAHTSDANSEPGIGANWGTYWNVYSVFNVVDILDNWAREYPQWAAQGFRIAGFVWFQGNKDLGEPAASRYETNLVNLIRCVRSYYANRYPGKCTTNTPFVVAVGCGDPGTSGYGLVVAQAQLAVSGERGKYPDFVGNVKTVDTRGYWRDAAQSPANQGYHYNRNAETFMLIGDAIGRGMIELLSAQAGNDYSRWAAQWPGANLTDPKADLDGDGLSNNYERIWGLDPTDAASRSPFRDLSGLPSGTFSYLRRKPSLTGYRYMVWTSTDLITWVEDAGAVQTSTPVVGDVETVTVSLSPALLTQPRLFVRVCALQ
;
A
#
# COMPACT_ATOMS: atom_id res chain seq x y z
N MET A 1 -50.61 -60.60 17.31
CA MET A 1 -50.58 -61.73 18.26
C MET A 1 -49.16 -61.76 18.84
N LYS A 2 -48.90 -61.75 20.16
CA LYS A 2 -49.02 -62.87 21.12
C LYS A 2 -48.31 -64.14 20.60
N THR A 3 -47.31 -64.72 21.26
CA THR A 3 -46.69 -64.55 22.61
C THR A 3 -45.15 -64.59 22.50
N GLY A 4 -44.32 -64.00 23.36
CA GLY A 4 -44.21 -64.08 24.84
C GLY A 4 -43.09 -65.10 25.21
N ASN A 5 -42.40 -65.14 26.36
CA ASN A 5 -42.33 -64.44 27.67
C ASN A 5 -41.01 -64.93 28.34
N GLN A 6 -40.43 -64.45 29.45
CA GLN A 6 -40.39 -63.24 30.30
C GLN A 6 -39.12 -63.45 31.18
N ALA A 7 -38.25 -62.50 31.55
CA ALA A 7 -38.44 -61.14 32.06
C ALA A 7 -39.05 -61.05 33.49
N LYS A 8 -38.25 -61.40 34.52
CA LYS A 8 -38.18 -60.81 35.89
C LYS A 8 -37.10 -61.54 36.72
N VAL A 9 -36.12 -60.92 37.42
CA VAL A 9 -36.09 -59.80 38.41
C VAL A 9 -36.38 -60.25 39.85
N VAL A 10 -35.36 -60.18 40.71
CA VAL A 10 -35.25 -59.72 42.13
C VAL A 10 -33.71 -59.72 42.43
N VAL A 11 -32.94 -58.68 42.78
CA VAL A 11 -33.10 -57.27 43.25
C VAL A 11 -33.35 -57.06 44.76
N ALA A 12 -32.33 -56.58 45.50
CA ALA A 12 -32.37 -55.62 46.64
C ALA A 12 -31.04 -55.63 47.45
N LEU A 13 -30.50 -54.54 48.03
CA LEU A 13 -30.78 -53.09 47.92
C LEU A 13 -29.61 -52.21 48.47
N ALA A 14 -29.36 -51.05 47.83
CA ALA A 14 -28.72 -49.78 48.29
C ALA A 14 -27.42 -49.79 49.15
N SER A 15 -26.37 -49.04 48.78
CA SER A 15 -26.32 -47.55 48.82
C SER A 15 -25.33 -46.92 47.80
N SER A 16 -25.36 -45.58 47.62
CA SER A 16 -24.59 -44.76 46.64
C SER A 16 -23.10 -44.54 47.01
N VAL A 17 -22.17 -44.01 46.19
CA VAL A 17 -22.13 -42.86 45.24
C VAL A 17 -21.19 -43.14 44.02
N ALA A 18 -21.22 -42.32 42.97
CA ALA A 18 -20.54 -42.52 41.68
C ALA A 18 -19.18 -41.80 41.50
N LEU A 19 -18.32 -42.30 40.59
CA LEU A 19 -17.51 -41.53 39.60
C LEU A 19 -16.71 -42.48 38.65
N GLY A 20 -16.29 -41.96 37.49
CA GLY A 20 -15.94 -42.73 36.27
C GLY A 20 -14.60 -43.49 36.20
N LEU A 21 -14.38 -44.08 35.01
CA LEU A 21 -13.12 -44.70 34.54
C LEU A 21 -12.94 -44.46 33.04
N SER A 22 -11.70 -44.43 32.57
CA SER A 22 -11.29 -44.06 31.21
C SER A 22 -10.39 -45.11 30.55
N SER A 23 -10.40 -45.16 29.22
CA SER A 23 -9.27 -45.71 28.44
C SER A 23 -8.16 -44.64 28.27
N PRO A 24 -6.89 -45.01 28.06
CA PRO A 24 -5.78 -44.05 28.07
C PRO A 24 -5.64 -43.28 26.75
N ALA A 25 -5.23 -42.01 26.84
CA ALA A 25 -4.67 -41.28 25.71
C ALA A 25 -3.26 -41.80 25.36
N GLY A 26 -2.81 -41.53 24.13
CA GLY A 26 -1.42 -41.70 23.73
C GLY A 26 -0.47 -40.93 24.64
N ALA A 27 0.69 -41.51 24.93
CA ALA A 27 1.64 -40.99 25.90
C ALA A 27 2.94 -40.59 25.20
N GLY A 28 2.98 -39.34 24.71
CA GLY A 28 4.15 -38.78 24.04
C GLY A 28 5.46 -39.02 24.79
N THR A 29 6.49 -39.33 24.02
CA THR A 29 7.75 -39.88 24.55
C THR A 29 8.67 -38.77 25.05
N PHE A 30 9.20 -38.97 26.26
CA PHE A 30 10.09 -38.04 26.94
C PHE A 30 11.51 -38.59 26.93
N SER A 31 12.43 -37.89 26.27
CA SER A 31 13.82 -38.32 26.10
C SER A 31 14.81 -37.22 26.49
N SER A 32 16.07 -37.59 26.70
CA SER A 32 17.13 -36.65 27.06
C SER A 32 18.44 -36.94 26.33
N SER A 33 19.09 -35.89 25.83
CA SER A 33 20.33 -35.95 25.05
C SER A 33 21.36 -34.95 25.60
N THR A 34 22.65 -35.28 25.60
CA THR A 34 23.72 -34.30 25.89
C THR A 34 24.03 -33.40 24.69
N ASN A 35 23.49 -33.72 23.52
CA ASN A 35 23.71 -33.01 22.26
C ASN A 35 22.42 -32.30 21.83
N ALA A 36 22.55 -31.12 21.23
CA ALA A 36 21.42 -30.42 20.62
C ALA A 36 20.82 -31.24 19.45
N PRO A 37 19.50 -31.16 19.21
CA PRO A 37 18.89 -31.68 17.98
C PRO A 37 19.38 -30.90 16.76
N GLY A 38 19.35 -31.54 15.58
CA GLY A 38 19.69 -30.90 14.31
C GLY A 38 18.51 -30.09 13.77
N LEU A 39 18.69 -28.77 13.63
CA LEU A 39 17.67 -27.87 13.10
C LEU A 39 17.53 -27.98 11.58
N LYS A 40 16.29 -28.06 11.09
CA LYS A 40 15.90 -28.01 9.67
C LYS A 40 15.72 -26.55 9.23
N ALA A 41 15.70 -26.31 7.92
CA ALA A 41 15.41 -24.97 7.38
C ALA A 41 13.95 -24.53 7.64
N SER A 42 13.01 -25.47 7.69
CA SER A 42 11.59 -25.23 8.03
C SER A 42 11.42 -24.65 9.44
N ASP A 43 12.14 -25.20 10.42
CA ASP A 43 12.16 -24.73 11.81
C ASP A 43 12.68 -23.28 11.90
N ILE A 44 13.62 -22.91 11.03
CA ILE A 44 14.25 -21.58 11.05
C ILE A 44 13.37 -20.55 10.32
N ALA A 45 12.68 -20.93 9.24
CA ALA A 45 11.87 -20.02 8.43
C ALA A 45 10.60 -19.53 9.14
N ASN A 46 9.97 -20.39 9.96
CA ASN A 46 8.73 -20.05 10.69
C ASN A 46 9.00 -19.34 12.03
N LEU A 47 10.21 -19.45 12.59
CA LEU A 47 10.57 -18.77 13.84
C LEU A 47 10.95 -17.30 13.59
N ARG A 48 9.95 -16.41 13.59
CA ARG A 48 10.19 -14.98 13.89
C ARG A 48 10.94 -14.87 15.23
N GLN A 49 11.83 -13.88 15.35
CA GLN A 49 12.45 -13.60 16.65
C GLN A 49 11.36 -13.21 17.67
N PRO A 50 11.45 -13.67 18.94
CA PRO A 50 10.51 -13.28 19.98
C PRO A 50 10.40 -11.75 20.06
N THR A 51 9.18 -11.23 19.94
CA THR A 51 8.97 -9.78 19.98
C THR A 51 8.86 -9.33 21.43
N GLY A 52 9.23 -8.08 21.73
CA GLY A 52 9.12 -7.51 23.08
C GLY A 52 7.68 -7.39 23.62
N SER A 53 6.70 -7.90 22.86
CA SER A 53 5.26 -7.95 23.12
C SER A 53 4.73 -9.36 23.39
N ASP A 54 5.57 -10.39 23.39
CA ASP A 54 5.19 -11.79 23.62
C ASP A 54 4.70 -11.99 25.08
N LYS A 55 3.39 -11.81 25.28
CA LYS A 55 2.76 -11.76 26.62
C LYS A 55 2.45 -13.14 27.18
N TRP A 56 2.94 -13.38 28.39
CA TRP A 56 2.46 -14.49 29.23
C TRP A 56 1.02 -14.27 29.67
N TRP A 57 0.22 -15.32 29.56
CA TRP A 57 -1.22 -15.28 29.84
C TRP A 57 -1.61 -15.12 31.31
N PHE A 58 -0.67 -15.34 32.23
CA PHE A 58 -0.86 -15.03 33.65
C PHE A 58 0.38 -14.32 34.20
N SER A 59 0.49 -13.01 33.93
CA SER A 59 1.41 -12.10 34.63
C SER A 59 0.86 -11.67 36.01
N GLY A 60 0.31 -12.63 36.76
CA GLY A 60 -0.24 -12.43 38.11
C GLY A 60 0.63 -13.11 39.15
N SER A 61 1.42 -12.33 39.89
CA SER A 61 2.12 -12.82 41.07
C SER A 61 1.16 -12.97 42.27
N ASN A 62 1.35 -14.06 43.03
CA ASN A 62 0.73 -14.32 44.34
C ASN A 62 -0.73 -14.82 44.41
N GLU A 63 -1.24 -15.60 43.44
CA GLU A 63 -2.43 -16.45 43.68
C GLU A 63 -2.15 -17.95 43.55
N SER A 64 -2.08 -18.62 44.71
CA SER A 64 -1.98 -20.09 44.83
C SER A 64 -3.37 -20.76 44.76
N GLY A 65 -4.23 -20.32 43.84
CA GLY A 65 -5.66 -20.70 43.80
C GLY A 65 -6.18 -21.24 42.47
N ALA A 66 -5.67 -20.78 41.32
CA ALA A 66 -6.16 -21.21 39.99
C ALA A 66 -5.55 -22.56 39.57
N THR A 67 -6.18 -23.67 39.96
CA THR A 67 -5.56 -25.00 39.94
C THR A 67 -5.37 -25.68 38.58
N ASP A 68 -5.68 -25.07 37.42
CA ASP A 68 -5.46 -25.71 36.10
C ASP A 68 -5.02 -24.74 34.96
N ALA A 69 -4.76 -23.46 35.26
CA ALA A 69 -4.43 -22.43 34.27
C ALA A 69 -3.12 -22.71 33.50
N ALA A 70 -3.09 -22.37 32.20
CA ALA A 70 -1.96 -22.61 31.31
C ALA A 70 -0.80 -21.63 31.50
N LYS A 71 0.44 -22.13 31.36
CA LYS A 71 1.70 -21.41 31.62
C LYS A 71 2.80 -21.88 30.66
N GLY A 72 2.73 -21.40 29.42
CA GLY A 72 3.58 -21.82 28.30
C GLY A 72 4.04 -20.71 27.37
N GLN A 73 4.81 -21.08 26.36
CA GLN A 73 5.32 -20.19 25.33
C GLN A 73 4.41 -20.20 24.09
N THR A 74 4.23 -19.03 23.47
CA THR A 74 3.45 -18.85 22.23
C THR A 74 4.35 -18.74 21.00
N PHE A 75 3.84 -19.17 19.85
CA PHE A 75 4.45 -18.96 18.54
C PHE A 75 3.37 -18.86 17.44
N THR A 76 3.68 -18.19 16.34
CA THR A 76 2.77 -18.02 15.18
C THR A 76 3.34 -18.77 13.99
N THR A 77 2.51 -19.51 13.25
CA THR A 77 2.90 -20.19 12.00
C THR A 77 3.10 -19.20 10.85
N GLY A 78 3.85 -19.63 9.82
CA GLY A 78 3.97 -18.90 8.56
C GLY A 78 2.76 -19.13 7.62
N PRO A 79 2.89 -18.75 6.33
CA PRO A 79 1.79 -18.80 5.36
C PRO A 79 1.42 -20.22 4.87
N SER A 80 2.07 -21.27 5.40
CA SER A 80 1.79 -22.67 5.08
C SER A 80 1.44 -23.44 6.35
N ALA A 81 0.57 -24.45 6.23
CA ALA A 81 0.29 -25.36 7.33
C ALA A 81 1.53 -26.22 7.64
N VAL A 82 1.78 -26.48 8.92
CA VAL A 82 2.97 -27.21 9.40
C VAL A 82 2.62 -28.21 10.49
N LEU A 83 3.32 -29.34 10.52
CA LEU A 83 3.05 -30.42 11.47
C LEU A 83 3.97 -30.30 12.70
N PHE A 84 3.40 -29.96 13.84
CA PHE A 84 4.09 -29.89 15.14
C PHE A 84 4.34 -31.30 15.66
N LYS A 85 5.58 -31.78 15.62
CA LYS A 85 5.94 -33.15 16.06
C LYS A 85 6.51 -33.21 17.47
N ALA A 86 7.41 -32.28 17.80
CA ALA A 86 8.16 -32.34 19.06
C ALA A 86 8.54 -30.96 19.60
N LEU A 87 8.69 -30.91 20.93
CA LEU A 87 9.23 -29.79 21.67
C LEU A 87 10.54 -30.21 22.34
N THR A 88 11.62 -29.46 22.10
CA THR A 88 12.92 -29.66 22.78
C THR A 88 13.33 -28.42 23.57
N TYR A 89 13.84 -28.60 24.79
CA TYR A 89 14.39 -27.52 25.60
C TYR A 89 15.65 -27.93 26.36
N LYS A 90 16.54 -26.96 26.62
CA LYS A 90 17.84 -27.15 27.30
C LYS A 90 17.73 -26.92 28.80
N ILE A 91 18.44 -27.71 29.60
CA ILE A 91 18.49 -27.62 31.07
C ILE A 91 19.74 -26.84 31.54
N ASP A 92 19.56 -25.99 32.55
CA ASP A 92 20.59 -25.11 33.13
C ASP A 92 21.22 -25.64 34.44
N ALA A 93 20.44 -26.40 35.23
CA ALA A 93 20.83 -27.03 36.49
C ALA A 93 20.77 -28.56 36.39
N THR A 94 21.51 -29.29 37.24
CA THR A 94 21.40 -30.77 37.29
C THR A 94 20.03 -31.16 37.86
N GLN A 95 19.22 -31.85 37.07
CA GLN A 95 17.86 -32.23 37.44
C GLN A 95 17.79 -33.73 37.76
N LYS A 96 17.54 -34.07 39.02
CA LYS A 96 17.52 -35.46 39.51
C LYS A 96 16.28 -35.73 40.36
N LYS A 97 15.15 -36.04 39.70
CA LYS A 97 13.97 -36.61 40.36
C LYS A 97 14.06 -38.14 40.31
N THR A 98 14.43 -38.73 41.45
CA THR A 98 14.60 -40.19 41.63
C THR A 98 13.28 -40.97 41.75
N ALA A 99 12.15 -40.27 41.84
CA ALA A 99 10.81 -40.87 41.81
C ALA A 99 10.14 -40.62 40.45
N PRO A 100 9.48 -41.63 39.84
CA PRO A 100 8.69 -41.42 38.63
C PRO A 100 7.65 -40.33 38.85
N THR A 101 7.69 -39.30 38.01
CA THR A 101 6.80 -38.13 38.09
C THR A 101 5.90 -38.11 36.86
N VAL A 102 4.64 -37.72 37.04
CA VAL A 102 3.69 -37.54 35.92
C VAL A 102 3.90 -36.14 35.34
N TYR A 103 4.10 -36.09 34.03
CA TYR A 103 4.20 -34.87 33.25
C TYR A 103 3.08 -34.85 32.19
N THR A 104 2.61 -33.65 31.83
CA THR A 104 1.62 -33.45 30.77
C THR A 104 2.08 -32.32 29.85
N ILE A 105 2.13 -32.55 28.54
CA ILE A 105 2.23 -31.50 27.52
C ILE A 105 0.82 -31.06 27.09
N ARG A 106 0.67 -29.79 26.74
CA ARG A 106 -0.57 -29.21 26.19
C ARG A 106 -0.23 -28.31 25.01
N VAL A 107 -0.99 -28.43 23.92
CA VAL A 107 -0.94 -27.55 22.74
C VAL A 107 -2.33 -26.98 22.50
N GLY A 108 -2.43 -25.68 22.16
CA GLY A 108 -3.72 -25.00 22.01
C GLY A 108 -3.65 -23.68 21.26
N LEU A 109 -4.80 -23.18 20.81
CA LEU A 109 -4.94 -21.88 20.14
C LEU A 109 -4.75 -20.71 21.10
N VAL A 110 -4.26 -19.59 20.57
CA VAL A 110 -4.01 -18.34 21.29
C VAL A 110 -4.98 -17.24 20.86
N SER A 111 -5.76 -16.70 21.79
CA SER A 111 -6.50 -15.44 21.57
C SER A 111 -6.59 -14.59 22.84
N GLY A 112 -6.07 -13.37 22.81
CA GLY A 112 -6.04 -12.48 23.98
C GLY A 112 -5.29 -13.10 25.16
N THR A 113 -6.02 -13.41 26.24
CA THR A 113 -5.53 -14.15 27.42
C THR A 113 -6.02 -15.61 27.50
N ASN A 114 -6.75 -16.08 26.49
CA ASN A 114 -7.43 -17.38 26.51
C ASN A 114 -6.62 -18.45 25.75
N PHE A 115 -6.41 -19.58 26.43
CA PHE A 115 -5.85 -20.81 25.86
C PHE A 115 -6.96 -21.80 25.57
N THR A 116 -7.19 -22.11 24.28
CA THR A 116 -8.12 -23.17 23.88
C THR A 116 -7.34 -24.43 23.58
N LEU A 117 -7.42 -25.43 24.45
CA LEU A 117 -6.69 -26.70 24.32
C LEU A 117 -7.11 -27.43 23.04
N ILE A 118 -6.13 -27.81 22.21
CA ILE A 118 -6.31 -28.68 21.03
C ILE A 118 -6.00 -30.13 21.42
N THR A 119 -4.85 -30.36 22.06
CA THR A 119 -4.44 -31.69 22.52
C THR A 119 -3.62 -31.61 23.80
N SER A 120 -3.64 -32.70 24.57
CA SER A 120 -2.77 -32.91 25.72
C SER A 120 -2.35 -34.37 25.82
N GLU A 121 -1.07 -34.62 26.02
CA GLU A 121 -0.52 -35.96 26.21
C GLU A 121 0.21 -36.04 27.55
N THR A 122 0.21 -37.22 28.18
CA THR A 122 0.73 -37.40 29.54
C THR A 122 1.63 -38.61 29.62
N CYS A 123 2.84 -38.43 30.16
CA CYS A 123 3.81 -39.50 30.38
C CYS A 123 4.20 -39.58 31.87
N THR A 124 4.77 -40.72 32.28
CA THR A 124 5.31 -40.88 33.64
C THR A 124 6.78 -41.27 33.54
N GLN A 125 7.67 -40.36 33.96
CA GLN A 125 9.10 -40.49 33.70
C GLN A 125 9.93 -40.21 34.95
N THR A 126 11.06 -40.91 35.08
CA THR A 126 12.12 -40.59 36.05
C THR A 126 13.19 -39.78 35.31
N VAL A 127 13.58 -38.63 35.86
CA VAL A 127 14.47 -37.67 35.17
C VAL A 127 15.76 -37.50 35.97
N ASP A 128 16.88 -37.88 35.35
CA ASP A 128 18.23 -37.81 35.91
C ASP A 128 19.18 -37.25 34.83
N THR A 129 19.15 -35.93 34.67
CA THR A 129 19.73 -35.21 33.52
C THR A 129 20.75 -34.15 33.98
N PRO A 130 21.96 -34.11 33.38
CA PRO A 130 23.00 -33.16 33.76
C PRO A 130 22.75 -31.75 33.19
N VAL A 131 23.42 -30.75 33.79
CA VAL A 131 23.54 -29.39 33.24
C VAL A 131 23.92 -29.44 31.77
N GLY A 132 23.23 -28.64 30.94
CA GLY A 132 23.51 -28.48 29.52
C GLY A 132 22.94 -29.57 28.62
N ALA A 133 22.30 -30.60 29.17
CA ALA A 133 21.51 -31.55 28.38
C ALA A 133 20.24 -30.90 27.81
N TYR A 134 19.66 -31.55 26.80
CA TYR A 134 18.39 -31.22 26.17
C TYR A 134 17.37 -32.31 26.54
N ILE A 135 16.13 -31.90 26.80
CA ILE A 135 14.95 -32.76 26.94
C ILE A 135 14.09 -32.58 25.70
N THR A 136 13.66 -33.67 25.09
CA THR A 136 12.72 -33.67 23.96
C THR A 136 11.46 -34.42 24.35
N TRP A 137 10.32 -33.75 24.19
CA TRP A 137 8.99 -34.35 24.17
C TRP A 137 8.53 -34.51 22.73
N THR A 138 8.38 -35.75 22.26
CA THR A 138 7.76 -36.05 20.96
C THR A 138 6.31 -36.44 21.20
N LEU A 139 5.37 -35.81 20.49
CA LEU A 139 3.96 -36.20 20.58
C LEU A 139 3.74 -37.60 19.99
N ASP A 140 2.85 -38.37 20.62
CA ASP A 140 2.24 -39.57 20.04
C ASP A 140 1.40 -39.19 18.82
N ARG A 141 0.75 -38.02 18.84
CA ARG A 141 -0.05 -37.47 17.74
C ARG A 141 0.38 -36.05 17.40
N PRO A 142 1.23 -35.87 16.37
CA PRO A 142 1.60 -34.56 15.85
C PRO A 142 0.37 -33.70 15.49
N VAL A 143 0.45 -32.40 15.79
CA VAL A 143 -0.67 -31.46 15.58
C VAL A 143 -0.46 -30.71 14.27
N LEU A 144 -1.42 -30.80 13.34
CA LEU A 144 -1.42 -29.92 12.17
C LEU A 144 -1.78 -28.49 12.61
N LEU A 145 -0.89 -27.55 12.33
CA LEU A 145 -1.07 -26.15 12.65
C LEU A 145 -1.43 -25.38 11.38
N SER A 146 -2.55 -24.65 11.42
CA SER A 146 -3.05 -23.80 10.34
C SER A 146 -2.08 -22.67 10.00
N PRO A 147 -2.09 -22.13 8.76
CA PRO A 147 -1.30 -20.95 8.40
C PRO A 147 -1.58 -19.73 9.28
N ASN A 148 -0.59 -18.84 9.43
CA ASN A 148 -0.68 -17.51 10.06
C ASN A 148 -1.34 -17.46 11.45
N THR A 149 -1.41 -18.60 12.15
CA THR A 149 -2.21 -18.80 13.37
C THR A 149 -1.30 -18.92 14.58
N THR A 150 -1.73 -18.33 15.71
CA THR A 150 -0.92 -18.32 16.94
C THR A 150 -1.33 -19.45 17.87
N TYR A 151 -0.34 -20.22 18.32
CA TYR A 151 -0.48 -21.39 19.18
C TYR A 151 0.37 -21.23 20.44
N GLY A 152 -0.09 -21.86 21.53
CA GLY A 152 0.62 -21.94 22.80
C GLY A 152 0.96 -23.39 23.14
N VAL A 153 2.14 -23.60 23.74
CA VAL A 153 2.56 -24.91 24.25
C VAL A 153 3.06 -24.79 25.70
N ASP A 154 2.55 -25.65 26.59
CA ASP A 154 3.12 -25.86 27.93
C ASP A 154 3.40 -27.32 28.24
N VAL A 155 4.38 -27.54 29.14
CA VAL A 155 4.69 -28.83 29.75
C VAL A 155 4.65 -28.62 31.25
N ALA A 156 3.87 -29.42 31.95
CA ALA A 156 3.68 -29.27 33.39
C ALA A 156 3.84 -30.59 34.15
N MET A 157 4.17 -30.47 35.43
CA MET A 157 4.09 -31.53 36.42
C MET A 157 2.95 -31.23 37.41
N LYS A 158 2.22 -32.27 37.80
CA LYS A 158 1.25 -32.18 38.90
C LYS A 158 1.92 -32.61 40.20
N SER A 159 2.31 -31.64 41.04
CA SER A 159 2.69 -31.91 42.42
C SER A 159 1.44 -32.28 43.24
N GLN A 160 1.60 -32.83 44.44
CA GLN A 160 0.46 -33.28 45.27
C GLN A 160 -0.50 -32.16 45.70
N THR A 161 -0.16 -30.88 45.51
CA THR A 161 -1.00 -29.73 45.87
C THR A 161 -1.07 -28.60 44.82
N ALA A 162 -0.27 -28.61 43.75
CA ALA A 162 -0.28 -27.55 42.72
C ALA A 162 0.28 -28.01 41.35
N TRP A 163 -0.15 -27.35 40.27
CA TRP A 163 0.51 -27.43 38.95
C TRP A 163 1.82 -26.63 38.95
N GLN A 164 2.84 -27.18 38.29
CA GLN A 164 4.16 -26.56 38.11
C GLN A 164 4.56 -26.66 36.64
N THR A 165 4.80 -25.54 35.94
CA THR A 165 5.33 -25.56 34.56
C THR A 165 6.82 -25.94 34.56
N GLY A 166 7.23 -26.70 33.54
CA GLY A 166 8.57 -27.27 33.39
C GLY A 166 9.40 -26.68 32.25
N ILE A 167 8.87 -25.68 31.53
CA ILE A 167 9.56 -24.96 30.46
C ILE A 167 10.15 -23.65 31.03
N PRO A 168 11.41 -23.28 30.71
CA PRO A 168 11.92 -21.94 30.99
C PRO A 168 11.13 -20.86 30.24
N TYR A 169 10.71 -19.80 30.93
CA TYR A 169 9.99 -18.68 30.33
C TYR A 169 10.91 -17.53 29.92
N LEU A 170 10.62 -16.93 28.76
CA LEU A 170 11.20 -15.66 28.34
C LEU A 170 10.60 -14.52 29.19
N GLU A 171 11.45 -13.73 29.83
CA GLU A 171 11.04 -12.56 30.61
C GLU A 171 11.82 -11.31 30.13
N TYR A 172 11.12 -10.42 29.41
CA TYR A 172 11.67 -9.11 29.04
C TYR A 172 11.43 -8.10 30.18
N THR A 173 12.26 -8.15 31.22
CA THR A 173 12.21 -7.18 32.31
C THR A 173 12.96 -5.90 31.96
N ALA A 174 12.23 -4.81 31.73
CA ALA A 174 12.77 -3.45 31.64
C ALA A 174 13.19 -2.89 33.03
N ASN A 175 13.92 -3.68 33.81
CA ASN A 175 14.34 -3.34 35.17
C ASN A 175 15.68 -2.60 35.17
N THR A 176 15.62 -1.29 35.34
CA THR A 176 16.77 -0.36 35.32
C THR A 176 17.81 -0.61 36.43
N ASN A 177 17.51 -1.45 37.43
CA ASN A 177 18.43 -1.78 38.52
C ASN A 177 19.26 -3.06 38.28
N HIS A 178 19.09 -3.75 37.14
CA HIS A 178 19.85 -4.97 36.83
C HIS A 178 21.02 -4.69 35.85
N PRO A 179 22.27 -5.11 36.13
CA PRO A 179 23.46 -4.64 35.41
C PRO A 179 23.71 -5.32 34.06
N ARG A 180 22.66 -5.82 33.38
CA ARG A 180 22.73 -6.45 32.06
C ARG A 180 21.47 -6.12 31.26
N ILE A 181 21.64 -5.70 30.00
CA ILE A 181 20.55 -5.43 29.07
C ILE A 181 20.46 -6.59 28.07
N GLY A 182 19.29 -7.21 27.93
CA GLY A 182 19.05 -8.36 27.05
C GLY A 182 17.75 -9.07 27.39
N ALA A 183 17.40 -10.10 26.62
CA ALA A 183 16.34 -11.04 26.99
C ALA A 183 16.90 -12.07 27.99
N PHE A 184 16.16 -12.34 29.06
CA PHE A 184 16.53 -13.34 30.07
C PHE A 184 15.51 -14.48 30.08
N TYR A 185 16.01 -15.67 30.41
CA TYR A 185 15.18 -16.85 30.63
C TYR A 185 15.13 -17.10 32.13
N ASN A 186 13.91 -17.22 32.64
CA ASN A 186 13.60 -17.43 34.04
C ASN A 186 12.74 -18.71 34.16
N SER A 187 12.66 -19.31 35.33
CA SER A 187 11.88 -20.53 35.55
C SER A 187 11.27 -20.42 36.94
N GLY A 188 9.98 -20.73 37.06
CA GLY A 188 9.26 -20.53 38.32
C GLY A 188 9.87 -21.33 39.47
N ASP A 189 9.78 -20.84 40.71
CA ASP A 189 10.59 -21.25 41.88
C ASP A 189 10.57 -22.74 42.29
N MET A 190 9.79 -23.58 41.60
CA MET A 190 9.74 -25.05 41.79
C MET A 190 9.75 -25.83 40.45
N GLY A 191 10.18 -25.21 39.35
CA GLY A 191 10.26 -25.77 38.00
C GLY A 191 11.59 -26.48 37.67
N VAL A 192 11.77 -26.83 36.39
CA VAL A 192 12.91 -27.63 35.88
C VAL A 192 14.13 -26.75 35.54
N GLY A 193 14.40 -25.74 36.38
CA GLY A 193 15.56 -24.87 36.25
C GLY A 193 15.59 -23.83 37.35
N THR A 194 16.68 -23.80 38.13
CA THR A 194 16.88 -22.83 39.21
C THR A 194 18.24 -22.15 39.05
N ASN A 195 18.42 -21.37 37.99
CA ASN A 195 19.16 -20.09 37.96
C ASN A 195 19.26 -19.53 36.53
N TYR A 196 19.19 -18.20 36.40
CA TYR A 196 19.21 -17.44 35.14
C TYR A 196 20.15 -17.96 34.04
N ILE A 197 19.58 -18.24 32.86
CA ILE A 197 20.36 -18.60 31.66
C ILE A 197 20.86 -17.32 30.96
N VAL A 198 22.16 -17.27 30.67
CA VAL A 198 22.78 -16.27 29.79
C VAL A 198 23.10 -16.93 28.45
N VAL A 199 22.51 -16.43 27.37
CA VAL A 199 22.67 -16.98 26.01
C VAL A 199 23.90 -16.38 25.32
N ASP A 200 24.77 -17.24 24.78
CA ASP A 200 25.75 -16.84 23.77
C ASP A 200 24.99 -16.53 22.46
N SER A 201 25.18 -15.32 21.93
CA SER A 201 24.40 -14.78 20.81
C SER A 201 24.59 -15.51 19.47
N SER A 202 25.48 -16.51 19.40
CA SER A 202 25.86 -17.14 18.13
C SER A 202 25.09 -18.42 17.78
N LYS A 203 24.85 -19.38 18.70
CA LYS A 203 24.40 -20.74 18.31
C LYS A 203 23.42 -21.50 19.23
N ASP A 204 23.34 -21.23 20.53
CA ASP A 204 22.54 -22.05 21.45
C ASP A 204 21.12 -21.49 21.68
N ARG A 205 20.11 -22.09 21.03
CA ARG A 205 18.69 -21.84 21.34
C ARG A 205 18.24 -22.75 22.49
N VAL A 206 17.71 -22.16 23.56
CA VAL A 206 17.23 -22.88 24.76
C VAL A 206 15.94 -23.67 24.51
N PHE A 207 15.18 -23.30 23.48
CA PHE A 207 13.87 -23.84 23.11
C PHE A 207 13.80 -24.04 21.59
N HIS A 208 13.29 -25.19 21.14
CA HIS A 208 13.13 -25.56 19.73
C HIS A 208 11.85 -26.38 19.55
N VAL A 209 11.09 -26.04 18.51
CA VAL A 209 9.95 -26.81 18.02
C VAL A 209 10.36 -27.47 16.71
N ASP A 210 10.11 -28.77 16.58
CA ASP A 210 10.28 -29.51 15.33
C ASP A 210 9.01 -29.32 14.47
N LEU A 211 9.14 -28.56 13.38
CA LEU A 211 8.07 -28.23 12.44
C LEU A 211 8.36 -28.88 11.09
N GLU A 212 7.60 -29.93 10.78
CA GLU A 212 7.70 -30.59 9.48
C GLU A 212 6.72 -30.00 8.47
N ASP A 213 7.31 -29.55 7.37
CA ASP A 213 6.65 -29.31 6.09
C ASP A 213 6.22 -30.69 5.52
N PRO A 214 4.94 -30.93 5.20
CA PRO A 214 4.39 -32.27 4.90
C PRO A 214 4.93 -32.93 3.61
N LEU A 215 5.81 -32.27 2.85
CA LEU A 215 6.33 -32.68 1.53
C LEU A 215 7.29 -33.90 1.53
N ARG A 216 7.18 -34.84 2.48
CA ARG A 216 7.91 -36.12 2.47
C ARG A 216 7.06 -37.27 3.04
N PRO A 217 6.18 -37.89 2.25
CA PRO A 217 5.36 -39.01 2.71
C PRO A 217 6.17 -40.30 2.81
N CYS A 218 6.89 -40.43 3.93
CA CYS A 218 6.89 -41.66 4.71
C CYS A 218 5.88 -41.43 5.84
N PRO A 219 4.80 -42.22 5.96
CA PRO A 219 3.89 -42.10 7.09
C PRO A 219 4.68 -42.37 8.37
N ALA A 220 4.49 -41.54 9.40
CA ALA A 220 5.23 -41.67 10.66
C ALA A 220 5.05 -43.07 11.28
N ASP A 221 3.85 -43.62 11.14
CA ASP A 221 3.39 -44.87 11.74
C ASP A 221 3.47 -46.06 10.76
N GLY A 222 3.86 -45.80 9.51
CA GLY A 222 3.68 -46.73 8.38
C GLY A 222 2.20 -47.09 8.18
N ALA A 223 1.92 -48.29 7.68
CA ALA A 223 0.61 -48.91 7.78
C ALA A 223 0.74 -50.43 7.98
N THR A 224 -0.15 -51.00 8.78
CA THR A 224 -0.13 -52.44 9.10
C THR A 224 -1.02 -53.20 8.14
N VAL A 225 -0.41 -53.94 7.23
CA VAL A 225 -1.09 -54.73 6.19
C VAL A 225 -1.11 -56.23 6.54
N PRO A 226 -2.12 -56.99 6.11
CA PRO A 226 -2.07 -58.45 6.10
C PRO A 226 -0.94 -58.99 5.21
N ALA A 227 -0.62 -60.28 5.34
CA ALA A 227 0.30 -60.94 4.43
C ALA A 227 -0.38 -61.13 3.05
N GLY A 228 0.18 -60.53 2.01
CA GLY A 228 -0.40 -60.50 0.66
C GLY A 228 0.32 -59.54 -0.27
N ASP A 229 -0.20 -59.36 -1.48
CA ASP A 229 0.30 -58.35 -2.42
C ASP A 229 -0.48 -57.05 -2.23
N VAL A 230 0.24 -55.94 -2.01
CA VAL A 230 -0.31 -54.60 -1.74
C VAL A 230 -0.15 -53.73 -2.97
N GLN A 231 -1.18 -53.01 -3.38
CA GLN A 231 -1.10 -52.07 -4.50
C GLN A 231 -0.79 -50.65 -3.99
N LEU A 232 0.34 -50.10 -4.42
CA LEU A 232 0.72 -48.71 -4.19
C LEU A 232 0.30 -47.88 -5.40
N SER A 233 -0.50 -46.84 -5.18
CA SER A 233 -0.89 -45.86 -6.19
C SER A 233 -0.41 -44.47 -5.80
N TRP A 234 -0.24 -43.59 -6.78
CA TRP A 234 0.08 -42.18 -6.59
C TRP A 234 -0.47 -41.38 -7.78
N ARG A 235 -0.79 -40.11 -7.54
CA ARG A 235 -1.20 -39.15 -8.57
C ARG A 235 -0.72 -37.76 -8.18
N ASN A 236 -0.44 -36.88 -9.15
CA ASN A 236 -0.23 -35.46 -8.86
C ASN A 236 -1.59 -34.77 -8.61
N LEU A 237 -1.64 -33.84 -7.66
CA LEU A 237 -2.80 -32.95 -7.46
C LEU A 237 -2.57 -31.60 -8.16
N THR A 238 -3.63 -30.80 -8.29
CA THR A 238 -3.58 -29.44 -8.84
C THR A 238 -2.98 -28.43 -7.85
N PRO A 239 -2.31 -27.36 -8.32
CA PRO A 239 -2.05 -27.01 -9.72
C PRO A 239 -0.96 -27.90 -10.37
N ASN A 240 -1.29 -28.49 -11.53
CA ASN A 240 -0.46 -29.52 -12.14
C ASN A 240 0.66 -28.94 -13.00
N VAL A 241 1.92 -29.19 -12.63
CA VAL A 241 3.12 -28.60 -13.25
C VAL A 241 3.67 -29.35 -14.49
N GLY A 242 3.04 -30.43 -14.94
CA GLY A 242 3.36 -31.04 -16.25
C GLY A 242 3.09 -32.55 -16.36
N SER A 243 3.10 -33.06 -17.60
CA SER A 243 2.86 -34.46 -17.95
C SER A 243 4.04 -35.41 -17.67
N ASP A 244 5.27 -34.88 -17.61
CA ASP A 244 6.50 -35.67 -17.66
C ASP A 244 7.32 -35.52 -16.36
N VAL A 245 6.63 -35.74 -15.24
CA VAL A 245 7.23 -35.99 -13.93
C VAL A 245 7.41 -37.49 -13.73
N TYR A 246 8.64 -37.88 -13.42
CA TYR A 246 9.07 -39.23 -13.12
C TYR A 246 9.21 -39.45 -11.61
N VAL A 247 9.10 -40.69 -11.16
CA VAL A 247 9.21 -41.07 -9.74
C VAL A 247 10.07 -42.32 -9.48
N ASP A 248 10.77 -42.28 -8.35
CA ASP A 248 11.35 -43.43 -7.66
C ASP A 248 10.47 -43.79 -6.46
N VAL A 249 10.20 -45.08 -6.25
CA VAL A 249 9.36 -45.56 -5.12
C VAL A 249 10.16 -46.52 -4.25
N TRP A 250 10.03 -46.38 -2.93
CA TRP A 250 10.74 -47.13 -1.90
C TRP A 250 9.75 -47.73 -0.91
N PHE A 251 10.03 -48.93 -0.39
CA PHE A 251 9.14 -49.69 0.49
C PHE A 251 9.94 -50.58 1.47
N GLY A 252 9.38 -50.89 2.64
CA GLY A 252 9.95 -51.86 3.59
C GLY A 252 9.43 -51.72 5.02
N THR A 253 9.67 -52.71 5.88
CA THR A 253 9.20 -52.74 7.29
C THR A 253 10.00 -51.86 8.26
N ASN A 254 10.82 -50.94 7.75
CA ASN A 254 11.64 -50.03 8.56
C ASN A 254 11.81 -48.69 7.84
N ALA A 255 11.22 -47.61 8.38
CA ALA A 255 11.29 -46.26 7.85
C ALA A 255 12.72 -45.75 7.57
N GLY A 256 13.71 -46.17 8.37
CA GLY A 256 15.12 -45.79 8.22
C GLY A 256 15.90 -46.63 7.19
N ALA A 257 15.30 -47.68 6.63
CA ALA A 257 15.98 -48.66 5.77
C ALA A 257 15.09 -49.18 4.62
N LEU A 258 14.33 -48.28 4.00
CA LEU A 258 13.49 -48.59 2.83
C LEU A 258 14.33 -49.10 1.64
N THR A 259 13.80 -50.07 0.90
CA THR A 259 14.39 -50.56 -0.35
C THR A 259 13.71 -49.90 -1.54
N ARG A 260 14.48 -49.42 -2.53
CA ARG A 260 13.90 -48.89 -3.78
C ARG A 260 13.32 -50.03 -4.60
N ILE A 261 12.02 -49.95 -4.89
CA ILE A 261 11.22 -50.96 -5.60
C ILE A 261 10.88 -50.54 -7.03
N MET A 262 10.82 -49.23 -7.31
CA MET A 262 10.62 -48.68 -8.66
C MET A 262 11.63 -47.58 -8.94
N THR A 263 12.03 -47.44 -10.20
CA THR A 263 12.89 -46.36 -10.69
C THR A 263 12.36 -45.85 -12.01
N GLY A 264 12.11 -44.55 -12.14
CA GLY A 264 11.58 -43.94 -13.37
C GLY A 264 10.15 -44.34 -13.75
N GLY A 265 9.25 -44.53 -12.78
CA GLY A 265 7.81 -44.59 -13.06
C GLY A 265 7.26 -43.23 -13.51
N ARG A 266 6.11 -43.16 -14.19
CA ARG A 266 5.39 -41.89 -14.46
C ARG A 266 4.50 -41.52 -13.26
N ASN A 267 4.16 -40.24 -13.10
CA ASN A 267 3.33 -39.76 -11.97
C ASN A 267 1.87 -40.28 -11.94
N THR A 268 1.41 -41.01 -12.97
CA THR A 268 0.09 -41.66 -13.05
C THR A 268 0.14 -43.20 -12.96
N THR A 269 1.32 -43.78 -12.74
CA THR A 269 1.46 -45.24 -12.64
C THR A 269 1.09 -45.74 -11.24
N ASN A 270 0.76 -47.02 -11.11
CA ASN A 270 0.71 -47.73 -9.84
C ASN A 270 1.71 -48.90 -9.86
N THR A 271 1.93 -49.55 -8.71
CA THR A 271 2.75 -50.77 -8.65
C THR A 271 2.31 -51.69 -7.52
N THR A 272 2.44 -52.99 -7.73
CA THR A 272 2.09 -54.02 -6.74
C THR A 272 3.36 -54.51 -6.05
N VAL A 273 3.34 -54.54 -4.72
CA VAL A 273 4.47 -54.92 -3.86
C VAL A 273 4.08 -56.09 -2.98
N SER A 274 4.91 -57.13 -2.92
CA SER A 274 4.61 -58.27 -2.06
C SER A 274 4.97 -57.97 -0.61
N ALA A 275 3.99 -58.07 0.29
CA ALA A 275 4.13 -58.02 1.74
C ALA A 275 4.08 -59.46 2.29
N PRO A 276 5.20 -60.22 2.30
CA PRO A 276 5.20 -61.65 2.59
C PRO A 276 4.84 -62.03 4.04
N VAL A 277 4.69 -61.06 4.93
CA VAL A 277 4.28 -61.23 6.33
C VAL A 277 3.34 -60.09 6.73
N ALA A 278 2.38 -60.35 7.61
CA ALA A 278 1.56 -59.30 8.19
C ALA A 278 2.41 -58.44 9.14
N ALA A 279 2.61 -57.18 8.79
CA ALA A 279 3.50 -56.27 9.49
C ALA A 279 3.19 -54.81 9.15
N THR A 280 3.79 -53.89 9.91
CA THR A 280 3.82 -52.47 9.57
C THR A 280 4.87 -52.21 8.48
N TYR A 281 4.42 -51.68 7.34
CA TYR A 281 5.29 -51.29 6.23
C TYR A 281 5.30 -49.77 6.08
N TYR A 282 6.45 -49.25 5.64
CA TYR A 282 6.74 -47.85 5.41
C TYR A 282 7.15 -47.67 3.94
N TRP A 283 7.06 -46.45 3.42
CA TRP A 283 7.37 -46.15 2.02
C TRP A 283 7.89 -44.73 1.82
N ARG A 284 8.35 -44.43 0.61
CA ARG A 284 8.74 -43.08 0.17
C ARG A 284 8.60 -42.97 -1.34
N VAL A 285 8.20 -41.80 -1.84
CA VAL A 285 8.21 -41.45 -3.27
C VAL A 285 9.11 -40.23 -3.46
N ASP A 286 10.06 -40.30 -4.40
CA ASP A 286 10.92 -39.19 -4.81
C ASP A 286 10.54 -38.77 -6.24
N SER A 287 10.21 -37.50 -6.50
CA SER A 287 9.75 -36.99 -7.81
C SER A 287 10.74 -36.05 -8.50
N TYR A 288 10.85 -36.15 -9.83
CA TYR A 288 11.80 -35.38 -10.64
C TYR A 288 11.30 -35.16 -12.09
N LEU A 289 11.77 -34.11 -12.76
CA LEU A 289 11.43 -33.79 -14.15
C LEU A 289 12.24 -34.62 -15.15
N ASP A 290 11.68 -34.85 -16.36
CA ASP A 290 12.41 -35.45 -17.47
C ASP A 290 13.68 -34.65 -17.83
N GLY A 291 14.71 -35.36 -18.31
CA GLY A 291 16.00 -34.80 -18.70
C GLY A 291 16.92 -34.34 -17.56
N ALA A 292 16.46 -34.29 -16.29
CA ALA A 292 17.26 -33.86 -15.15
C ALA A 292 18.21 -34.98 -14.66
N PRO A 293 19.55 -34.88 -14.82
CA PRO A 293 20.44 -36.02 -14.58
C PRO A 293 20.64 -36.39 -13.09
N THR A 294 20.36 -35.46 -12.17
CA THR A 294 20.63 -35.63 -10.72
C THR A 294 19.63 -34.86 -9.85
N GLY A 295 18.47 -35.45 -9.58
CA GLY A 295 17.78 -35.33 -8.28
C GLY A 295 17.34 -33.94 -7.78
N THR A 296 17.08 -32.97 -8.66
CA THR A 296 16.37 -31.73 -8.25
C THR A 296 14.89 -32.05 -8.02
N PRO A 297 14.35 -31.92 -6.79
CA PRO A 297 12.95 -32.23 -6.53
C PRO A 297 12.00 -31.22 -7.16
N VAL A 298 10.82 -31.67 -7.57
CA VAL A 298 9.74 -30.77 -8.03
C VAL A 298 8.99 -30.23 -6.82
N ILE A 299 8.81 -28.90 -6.74
CA ILE A 299 8.04 -28.26 -5.68
C ILE A 299 6.56 -28.30 -6.05
N GLY A 300 5.68 -28.60 -5.09
CA GLY A 300 4.21 -28.58 -5.25
C GLY A 300 3.54 -29.93 -5.58
N THR A 301 4.29 -31.03 -5.64
CA THR A 301 3.69 -32.37 -5.86
C THR A 301 3.08 -32.93 -4.57
N LEU A 302 1.75 -33.02 -4.49
CA LEU A 302 1.04 -33.73 -3.42
C LEU A 302 0.74 -35.18 -3.86
N PHE A 303 0.91 -36.13 -2.93
CA PHE A 303 0.61 -37.55 -3.15
C PHE A 303 -0.25 -38.09 -2.00
N ARG A 304 -1.48 -38.55 -2.29
CA ARG A 304 -2.29 -39.32 -1.33
C ARG A 304 -1.91 -40.79 -1.42
N PHE A 305 -1.76 -41.44 -0.26
CA PHE A 305 -1.68 -42.90 -0.15
C PHE A 305 -2.99 -43.40 0.42
N VAL A 306 -3.45 -44.54 -0.08
CA VAL A 306 -4.54 -45.31 0.50
C VAL A 306 -3.91 -46.58 1.06
N VAL A 307 -4.17 -46.88 2.33
CA VAL A 307 -3.95 -48.22 2.87
C VAL A 307 -5.18 -48.61 3.66
N ILE A 308 -5.67 -49.79 3.31
CA ILE A 308 -7.02 -50.28 3.53
C ILE A 308 -8.07 -49.47 2.73
N ASP A 309 -8.60 -50.20 1.75
CA ASP A 309 -9.69 -49.96 0.80
C ASP A 309 -10.23 -51.39 0.72
N THR A 310 -11.18 -51.72 1.62
CA THR A 310 -11.40 -53.10 2.06
C THR A 310 -12.08 -53.99 1.01
N ASP A 311 -12.83 -53.41 0.07
CA ASP A 311 -13.41 -54.11 -1.08
C ASP A 311 -12.74 -53.79 -2.43
N GLY A 312 -11.91 -52.74 -2.51
CA GLY A 312 -11.03 -52.45 -3.64
C GLY A 312 -11.63 -51.52 -4.70
N ASP A 313 -12.56 -50.64 -4.30
CA ASP A 313 -13.28 -49.74 -5.21
C ASP A 313 -12.60 -48.39 -5.44
N GLY A 314 -11.64 -48.03 -4.57
CA GLY A 314 -10.81 -46.84 -4.65
C GLY A 314 -11.10 -45.75 -3.61
N LEU A 315 -12.16 -45.89 -2.79
CA LEU A 315 -12.32 -45.07 -1.59
C LEU A 315 -11.54 -45.68 -0.40
N PRO A 316 -10.95 -44.86 0.50
CA PRO A 316 -10.29 -45.35 1.70
C PRO A 316 -11.26 -45.69 2.82
N ASP A 317 -10.96 -46.77 3.56
CA ASP A 317 -11.61 -47.14 4.83
C ASP A 317 -11.85 -45.92 5.76
N ASP A 318 -10.86 -45.04 5.91
CA ASP A 318 -10.90 -43.92 6.86
C ASP A 318 -11.87 -42.80 6.46
N TYR A 319 -12.14 -42.65 5.17
CA TYR A 319 -13.12 -41.73 4.63
C TYR A 319 -14.53 -42.33 4.70
N GLU A 320 -14.70 -43.60 4.33
CA GLU A 320 -16.01 -44.26 4.43
C GLU A 320 -16.51 -44.35 5.88
N LEU A 321 -15.63 -44.70 6.83
CA LEU A 321 -15.96 -44.79 8.25
C LEU A 321 -16.37 -43.44 8.86
N ALA A 322 -15.98 -42.31 8.24
CA ALA A 322 -16.41 -40.98 8.66
C ALA A 322 -17.78 -40.59 8.06
N HIS A 323 -18.11 -41.08 6.86
CA HIS A 323 -19.26 -40.64 6.05
C HIS A 323 -20.36 -41.71 5.88
N THR A 324 -20.36 -42.76 6.70
CA THR A 324 -21.40 -43.81 6.70
C THR A 324 -22.03 -44.00 8.08
N THR A 325 -23.34 -44.29 8.12
CA THR A 325 -24.07 -44.55 9.38
C THR A 325 -24.93 -45.84 9.30
N PRO A 326 -24.59 -46.90 10.05
CA PRO A 326 -23.42 -47.05 10.93
C PRO A 326 -22.10 -47.05 10.14
N PRO A 327 -20.97 -46.63 10.75
CA PRO A 327 -19.65 -46.65 10.12
C PRO A 327 -19.30 -48.03 9.55
N SER A 328 -18.96 -48.09 8.27
CA SER A 328 -18.55 -49.29 7.54
C SER A 328 -17.54 -48.95 6.43
N PRO A 329 -16.45 -49.71 6.27
CA PRO A 329 -15.41 -49.47 5.27
C PRO A 329 -15.63 -50.31 3.98
N THR A 330 -16.88 -50.41 3.52
CA THR A 330 -17.31 -51.17 2.31
C THR A 330 -18.75 -50.80 1.94
N ALA A 331 -19.11 -49.52 2.05
CA ALA A 331 -20.53 -49.10 2.11
C ALA A 331 -20.85 -47.75 1.43
N LEU A 332 -19.83 -46.97 1.07
CA LEU A 332 -20.00 -45.69 0.36
C LEU A 332 -19.49 -45.85 -1.08
N ASN A 333 -20.31 -46.34 -2.01
CA ASN A 333 -19.80 -46.71 -3.34
C ASN A 333 -19.28 -45.46 -4.12
N PRO A 334 -18.07 -45.48 -4.71
CA PRO A 334 -17.45 -44.38 -5.47
C PRO A 334 -18.31 -43.70 -6.55
N GLY A 335 -19.18 -44.49 -7.17
CA GLY A 335 -20.04 -44.08 -8.29
C GLY A 335 -21.47 -43.75 -7.91
N ASP A 336 -21.83 -43.87 -6.62
CA ASP A 336 -23.11 -43.38 -6.11
C ASP A 336 -23.02 -41.88 -5.80
N ASP A 337 -24.19 -41.24 -5.81
CA ASP A 337 -24.48 -39.86 -5.45
C ASP A 337 -25.44 -39.93 -4.25
N LEU A 338 -24.97 -39.63 -3.05
CA LEU A 338 -25.62 -40.07 -1.80
C LEU A 338 -26.63 -39.06 -1.24
N ASP A 339 -26.43 -37.76 -1.47
CA ASP A 339 -27.39 -36.70 -1.12
C ASP A 339 -28.14 -36.10 -2.32
N HIS A 340 -27.70 -36.40 -3.55
CA HIS A 340 -28.29 -35.99 -4.84
C HIS A 340 -27.96 -34.55 -5.30
N ASP A 341 -26.74 -34.07 -5.02
CA ASP A 341 -26.22 -32.81 -5.57
C ASP A 341 -25.78 -32.90 -7.05
N GLY A 342 -25.50 -34.12 -7.54
CA GLY A 342 -25.03 -34.41 -8.90
C GLY A 342 -23.52 -34.67 -9.04
N LEU A 343 -22.78 -34.72 -7.95
CA LEU A 343 -21.43 -35.30 -7.86
C LEU A 343 -21.52 -36.81 -7.62
N THR A 344 -20.40 -37.42 -7.22
CA THR A 344 -20.37 -38.79 -6.69
C THR A 344 -19.42 -38.83 -5.52
N ASN A 345 -19.58 -39.81 -4.63
CA ASN A 345 -18.74 -39.96 -3.43
C ASN A 345 -17.23 -39.89 -3.75
N MET A 346 -16.81 -40.44 -4.90
CA MET A 346 -15.44 -40.36 -5.41
C MET A 346 -15.02 -38.97 -5.93
N ARG A 347 -15.93 -38.18 -6.49
CA ARG A 347 -15.65 -36.82 -6.95
C ARG A 347 -15.48 -35.87 -5.77
N GLU A 348 -16.34 -36.01 -4.77
CA GLU A 348 -16.35 -35.21 -3.54
C GLU A 348 -15.10 -35.45 -2.69
N PHE A 349 -14.77 -36.72 -2.47
CA PHE A 349 -13.51 -37.20 -1.89
C PHE A 349 -12.24 -36.57 -2.52
N GLN A 350 -12.30 -36.20 -3.80
CA GLN A 350 -11.20 -35.58 -4.53
C GLN A 350 -11.15 -34.05 -4.43
N LEU A 351 -12.24 -33.42 -3.97
CA LEU A 351 -12.39 -31.98 -3.79
C LEU A 351 -12.25 -31.58 -2.32
N GLY A 352 -12.74 -32.41 -1.40
CA GLY A 352 -12.79 -32.15 0.04
C GLY A 352 -14.20 -31.94 0.59
N THR A 353 -15.23 -32.17 -0.22
CA THR A 353 -16.65 -32.05 0.15
C THR A 353 -17.19 -33.30 0.87
N ASP A 354 -18.38 -33.18 1.47
CA ASP A 354 -18.97 -34.15 2.40
C ASP A 354 -20.20 -34.86 1.80
N PRO A 355 -20.10 -36.16 1.43
CA PRO A 355 -21.15 -36.94 0.74
C PRO A 355 -22.40 -37.27 1.56
N ASN A 356 -22.64 -36.52 2.63
CA ASN A 356 -23.90 -36.52 3.36
C ASN A 356 -24.53 -35.11 3.38
N LYS A 357 -23.98 -34.16 2.61
CA LYS A 357 -24.37 -32.76 2.54
C LYS A 357 -24.26 -32.22 1.10
N LEU A 358 -25.43 -32.12 0.47
CA LEU A 358 -25.77 -31.32 -0.72
C LEU A 358 -25.12 -29.93 -0.80
N ASP A 359 -24.75 -29.37 0.35
CA ASP A 359 -24.22 -28.03 0.61
C ASP A 359 -23.16 -28.20 1.71
N THR A 360 -21.88 -28.24 1.33
CA THR A 360 -20.79 -28.59 2.26
C THR A 360 -20.50 -27.48 3.27
N ASP A 361 -20.49 -26.21 2.84
CA ASP A 361 -20.05 -25.07 3.65
C ASP A 361 -21.20 -24.25 4.29
N GLY A 362 -22.43 -24.38 3.79
CA GLY A 362 -23.65 -23.85 4.41
C GLY A 362 -24.17 -22.54 3.82
N ASP A 363 -23.69 -22.13 2.65
CA ASP A 363 -24.19 -20.97 1.89
C ASP A 363 -25.62 -21.18 1.35
N GLY A 364 -25.97 -22.40 0.93
CA GLY A 364 -27.27 -22.77 0.39
C GLY A 364 -27.40 -22.72 -1.14
N LEU A 365 -26.28 -22.61 -1.87
CA LEU A 365 -26.06 -23.34 -3.12
C LEU A 365 -25.82 -24.83 -2.81
N GLY A 366 -25.15 -25.56 -3.70
CA GLY A 366 -24.81 -26.96 -3.47
C GLY A 366 -23.68 -27.41 -4.39
N ASP A 367 -22.84 -28.32 -3.91
CA ASP A 367 -21.46 -28.44 -4.34
C ASP A 367 -21.32 -28.70 -5.86
N GLY A 368 -22.12 -29.60 -6.41
CA GLY A 368 -22.20 -29.91 -7.84
C GLY A 368 -22.75 -28.78 -8.70
N ALA A 369 -23.66 -27.96 -8.16
CA ALA A 369 -24.18 -26.76 -8.84
C ALA A 369 -23.13 -25.64 -8.84
N GLU A 370 -22.37 -25.48 -7.77
CA GLU A 370 -21.24 -24.55 -7.69
C GLU A 370 -20.13 -24.91 -8.68
N LEU A 371 -19.69 -26.16 -8.72
CA LEU A 371 -18.62 -26.62 -9.62
C LEU A 371 -18.99 -26.55 -11.11
N THR A 372 -20.27 -26.37 -11.44
CA THR A 372 -20.77 -26.31 -12.82
C THR A 372 -21.42 -24.97 -13.20
N GLY A 373 -21.70 -24.09 -12.25
CA GLY A 373 -22.35 -22.79 -12.42
C GLY A 373 -23.85 -22.83 -12.12
N ALA A 374 -24.27 -22.19 -11.02
CA ALA A 374 -25.65 -22.20 -10.56
C ALA A 374 -26.52 -21.13 -11.27
N GLY A 375 -26.96 -21.47 -12.48
CA GLY A 375 -27.92 -20.68 -13.27
C GLY A 375 -27.26 -19.63 -14.15
N ALA A 376 -27.15 -18.40 -13.64
CA ALA A 376 -26.36 -17.33 -14.27
C ALA A 376 -24.98 -17.17 -13.62
N ARG A 377 -24.78 -17.68 -12.40
CA ARG A 377 -23.50 -17.66 -11.69
C ARG A 377 -22.41 -18.41 -12.46
N PRO A 378 -21.15 -17.92 -12.45
CA PRO A 378 -20.01 -18.73 -12.86
C PRO A 378 -19.80 -19.90 -11.87
N PRO A 379 -18.85 -20.81 -12.15
CA PRO A 379 -18.45 -21.81 -11.17
C PRO A 379 -17.75 -21.19 -9.95
N THR A 380 -18.17 -21.59 -8.76
CA THR A 380 -17.67 -21.14 -7.45
C THR A 380 -16.89 -22.25 -6.72
N ASN A 381 -16.59 -22.09 -5.44
CA ASN A 381 -15.76 -23.01 -4.66
C ASN A 381 -16.51 -23.54 -3.40
N PRO A 382 -17.01 -24.80 -3.41
CA PRO A 382 -17.92 -25.37 -2.39
C PRO A 382 -17.25 -25.76 -1.05
N LEU A 383 -16.27 -24.96 -0.64
CA LEU A 383 -15.55 -25.01 0.63
C LEU A 383 -15.38 -23.59 1.20
N ARG A 384 -16.12 -22.61 0.63
CA ARG A 384 -16.12 -21.19 0.94
C ARG A 384 -17.46 -20.56 0.53
N VAL A 385 -18.30 -20.33 1.54
CA VAL A 385 -19.54 -19.52 1.52
C VAL A 385 -19.43 -18.20 0.72
N ASP A 386 -18.23 -17.63 0.67
CA ASP A 386 -17.81 -16.41 -0.01
C ASP A 386 -16.58 -16.78 -0.84
N THR A 387 -16.70 -16.88 -2.17
CA THR A 387 -15.64 -17.43 -3.06
C THR A 387 -14.49 -16.47 -3.35
N ASP A 388 -14.71 -15.17 -3.49
CA ASP A 388 -13.66 -14.20 -3.84
C ASP A 388 -13.10 -13.40 -2.64
N GLY A 389 -13.83 -13.37 -1.52
CA GLY A 389 -13.42 -12.79 -0.25
C GLY A 389 -13.88 -11.34 -0.07
N ASP A 390 -15.04 -11.00 -0.61
CA ASP A 390 -15.70 -9.70 -0.65
C ASP A 390 -16.41 -9.35 0.68
N GLY A 391 -17.33 -10.21 1.13
CA GLY A 391 -18.26 -10.00 2.24
C GLY A 391 -19.70 -10.48 2.01
N LEU A 392 -20.11 -10.67 0.75
CA LEU A 392 -21.34 -11.35 0.33
C LEU A 392 -21.17 -12.89 0.37
N SER A 393 -22.20 -13.64 -0.03
CA SER A 393 -22.14 -15.10 -0.18
C SER A 393 -22.53 -15.50 -1.59
N ASP A 394 -21.99 -16.61 -2.08
CA ASP A 394 -22.13 -17.02 -3.47
C ASP A 394 -23.60 -17.20 -3.88
N ARG A 395 -24.47 -17.58 -2.94
CA ARG A 395 -25.93 -17.61 -3.11
C ARG A 395 -26.58 -16.25 -3.24
N VAL A 396 -26.12 -15.22 -2.54
CA VAL A 396 -26.65 -13.84 -2.60
C VAL A 396 -26.36 -13.20 -3.96
N GLU A 397 -25.22 -13.54 -4.53
CA GLU A 397 -24.69 -12.96 -5.76
C GLU A 397 -25.16 -13.75 -6.99
N THR A 398 -26.10 -13.20 -7.75
CA THR A 398 -26.84 -13.99 -8.74
C THR A 398 -26.26 -13.95 -10.16
N ASN A 399 -25.24 -13.11 -10.39
CA ASN A 399 -24.61 -12.80 -11.68
C ASN A 399 -25.63 -12.50 -12.79
N THR A 400 -26.72 -11.82 -12.43
CA THR A 400 -27.79 -11.43 -13.36
C THR A 400 -27.58 -10.05 -13.95
N GLY A 401 -26.70 -9.23 -13.36
CA GLY A 401 -26.56 -7.81 -13.70
C GLY A 401 -27.80 -6.98 -13.37
N ILE A 402 -28.65 -7.46 -12.44
CA ILE A 402 -29.88 -6.80 -12.01
C ILE A 402 -30.00 -6.92 -10.49
N TRP A 403 -29.88 -5.79 -9.78
CA TRP A 403 -30.16 -5.76 -8.35
C TRP A 403 -31.64 -6.01 -8.06
N VAL A 404 -31.94 -6.94 -7.16
CA VAL A 404 -33.29 -7.20 -6.68
C VAL A 404 -33.44 -6.80 -5.21
N ASN A 405 -32.49 -7.19 -4.34
CA ASN A 405 -32.40 -6.82 -2.92
C ASN A 405 -31.10 -7.36 -2.29
N ALA A 406 -30.81 -7.07 -1.02
CA ALA A 406 -29.64 -7.55 -0.28
C ALA A 406 -29.58 -9.08 -0.01
N THR A 407 -30.39 -9.90 -0.70
CA THR A 407 -30.27 -11.38 -0.77
C THR A 407 -30.33 -11.92 -2.21
N ASP A 408 -30.33 -11.02 -3.20
CA ASP A 408 -30.27 -11.24 -4.65
C ASP A 408 -29.77 -9.92 -5.28
N THR A 409 -28.45 -9.73 -5.21
CA THR A 409 -27.75 -8.46 -5.51
C THR A 409 -27.50 -8.25 -7.01
N GLY A 410 -27.54 -9.34 -7.80
CA GLY A 410 -27.20 -9.33 -9.21
C GLY A 410 -25.70 -9.38 -9.54
N THR A 411 -24.85 -9.27 -8.52
CA THR A 411 -23.37 -9.24 -8.57
C THR A 411 -22.74 -10.61 -8.83
N ASN A 412 -21.42 -10.65 -9.03
CA ASN A 412 -20.69 -11.80 -9.58
C ASN A 412 -19.77 -12.48 -8.53
N PRO A 413 -20.10 -13.69 -8.00
CA PRO A 413 -19.39 -14.35 -6.88
C PRO A 413 -17.99 -14.92 -7.20
N ALA A 414 -17.35 -14.39 -8.23
CA ALA A 414 -15.96 -14.68 -8.59
C ALA A 414 -15.18 -13.37 -8.90
N GLN A 415 -15.73 -12.23 -8.49
CA GLN A 415 -15.26 -10.88 -8.78
C GLN A 415 -15.77 -9.90 -7.70
N ALA A 416 -14.99 -9.74 -6.63
CA ALA A 416 -15.20 -8.90 -5.45
C ALA A 416 -15.30 -7.37 -5.68
N ASP A 417 -15.70 -6.94 -6.88
CA ASP A 417 -15.76 -5.57 -7.43
C ASP A 417 -16.41 -5.69 -8.83
N THR A 418 -17.75 -5.88 -8.89
CA THR A 418 -18.45 -6.33 -10.11
C THR A 418 -18.40 -5.30 -11.24
N ASP A 419 -18.53 -4.00 -10.96
CA ASP A 419 -18.50 -2.94 -11.97
C ASP A 419 -17.12 -2.30 -12.18
N SER A 420 -16.13 -2.64 -11.34
CA SER A 420 -14.71 -2.25 -11.46
C SER A 420 -14.41 -0.77 -11.18
N ASP A 421 -15.19 -0.15 -10.30
CA ASP A 421 -14.94 1.20 -9.80
C ASP A 421 -13.78 1.26 -8.77
N GLY A 422 -13.64 0.20 -7.96
CA GLY A 422 -12.62 0.06 -6.93
C GLY A 422 -13.08 -0.12 -5.48
N LEU A 423 -14.40 -0.11 -5.22
CA LEU A 423 -15.06 -0.57 -3.99
C LEU A 423 -15.06 -2.11 -3.95
N ARG A 424 -16.13 -2.69 -3.38
CA ARG A 424 -16.40 -4.11 -3.17
C ARG A 424 -17.89 -4.26 -2.94
N ASP A 425 -18.53 -5.15 -3.67
CA ASP A 425 -19.97 -5.35 -3.66
C ASP A 425 -20.58 -5.50 -2.25
N GLY A 426 -19.87 -6.16 -1.33
CA GLY A 426 -20.23 -6.35 0.07
C GLY A 426 -20.15 -5.11 0.98
N VAL A 427 -19.60 -3.97 0.52
CA VAL A 427 -19.75 -2.66 1.22
C VAL A 427 -20.88 -1.80 0.65
N GLU A 428 -21.50 -2.23 -0.44
CA GLU A 428 -22.40 -1.41 -1.27
C GLU A 428 -23.85 -1.86 -1.12
N THR A 429 -24.54 -1.25 -0.16
CA THR A 429 -25.83 -1.77 0.31
C THR A 429 -27.03 -1.38 -0.55
N ASN A 430 -26.84 -0.57 -1.60
CA ASN A 430 -27.87 0.01 -2.46
C ASN A 430 -29.04 0.60 -1.65
N THR A 431 -28.67 1.42 -0.65
CA THR A 431 -29.62 2.09 0.26
C THR A 431 -29.79 3.57 -0.03
N GLY A 432 -28.93 4.18 -0.86
CA GLY A 432 -28.96 5.61 -1.17
C GLY A 432 -28.61 6.50 0.03
N VAL A 433 -27.78 6.00 0.95
CA VAL A 433 -27.39 6.67 2.20
C VAL A 433 -25.97 6.26 2.59
N PHE A 434 -25.00 7.19 2.48
CA PHE A 434 -23.65 6.95 2.97
C PHE A 434 -23.61 6.84 4.50
N VAL A 435 -23.03 5.74 5.00
CA VAL A 435 -22.83 5.50 6.44
C VAL A 435 -21.33 5.46 6.78
N SER A 436 -20.52 4.81 5.94
CA SER A 436 -19.06 4.73 6.08
C SER A 436 -18.41 4.14 4.83
N ALA A 437 -17.08 4.18 4.74
CA ALA A 437 -16.29 3.42 3.75
C ALA A 437 -16.38 1.88 3.87
N THR A 438 -17.29 1.36 4.71
CA THR A 438 -17.63 -0.07 4.82
C THR A 438 -19.15 -0.30 4.82
N ASN A 439 -19.91 0.71 4.42
CA ASN A 439 -21.35 0.71 4.14
C ASN A 439 -21.63 2.04 3.40
N THR A 440 -21.34 2.05 2.12
CA THR A 440 -21.29 3.26 1.27
C THR A 440 -22.68 3.73 0.83
N GLY A 441 -23.67 2.85 0.88
CA GLY A 441 -25.04 3.11 0.41
C GLY A 441 -25.22 2.96 -1.11
N THR A 442 -24.12 2.90 -1.84
CA THR A 442 -23.98 2.84 -3.30
C THR A 442 -24.45 1.53 -3.91
N HIS A 443 -24.50 1.47 -5.24
CA HIS A 443 -25.11 0.42 -6.01
C HIS A 443 -24.04 -0.42 -6.76
N PRO A 444 -23.78 -1.70 -6.38
CA PRO A 444 -22.63 -2.49 -6.87
C PRO A 444 -22.78 -3.07 -8.30
N LEU A 445 -23.41 -2.30 -9.19
CA LEU A 445 -23.55 -2.56 -10.63
C LEU A 445 -23.47 -1.24 -11.43
N LEU A 446 -23.08 -0.14 -10.77
CA LEU A 446 -23.08 1.25 -11.24
C LEU A 446 -21.90 1.99 -10.58
N ALA A 447 -20.75 2.03 -11.25
CA ALA A 447 -19.50 2.70 -10.84
C ALA A 447 -19.57 4.25 -10.65
N ASP A 448 -20.78 4.81 -10.57
CA ASP A 448 -21.18 6.20 -10.34
C ASP A 448 -22.68 6.11 -9.97
N SER A 449 -22.99 6.10 -8.67
CA SER A 449 -24.33 5.73 -8.15
C SER A 449 -25.40 6.81 -8.32
N ASP A 450 -25.02 8.10 -8.34
CA ASP A 450 -25.96 9.22 -8.48
C ASP A 450 -25.89 9.96 -9.82
N GLY A 451 -24.87 9.69 -10.63
CA GLY A 451 -24.74 10.09 -12.02
C GLY A 451 -24.08 11.46 -12.22
N ASP A 452 -23.06 11.80 -11.42
CA ASP A 452 -22.45 13.12 -11.42
C ASP A 452 -21.09 13.26 -12.13
N ASP A 453 -20.56 12.19 -12.72
CA ASP A 453 -19.21 12.10 -13.28
C ASP A 453 -18.09 11.96 -12.23
N ALA A 454 -18.38 11.44 -11.03
CA ALA A 454 -17.42 11.05 -10.00
C ALA A 454 -17.73 9.65 -9.43
N GLY A 455 -16.90 8.65 -9.74
CA GLY A 455 -17.14 7.26 -9.28
C GLY A 455 -17.02 7.04 -7.76
N ASP A 456 -17.82 6.12 -7.25
CA ASP A 456 -18.14 5.95 -5.82
C ASP A 456 -16.94 5.67 -4.90
N TRP A 457 -16.02 4.79 -5.30
CA TRP A 457 -14.73 4.52 -4.66
C TRP A 457 -13.95 5.81 -4.44
N TYR A 458 -13.94 6.66 -5.45
CA TYR A 458 -13.15 7.86 -5.49
C TYR A 458 -13.75 8.93 -4.56
N GLU A 459 -15.07 9.07 -4.55
CA GLU A 459 -15.82 9.90 -3.59
C GLU A 459 -15.47 9.52 -2.14
N VAL A 460 -15.64 8.24 -1.81
CA VAL A 460 -15.42 7.67 -0.46
C VAL A 460 -13.94 7.75 -0.03
N THR A 461 -13.01 7.57 -0.97
CA THR A 461 -11.59 7.32 -0.66
C THR A 461 -10.68 8.53 -0.90
N ALA A 462 -10.99 9.36 -1.89
CA ALA A 462 -10.15 10.46 -2.35
C ALA A 462 -10.67 11.84 -1.91
N THR A 463 -11.96 12.13 -2.10
CA THR A 463 -12.54 13.46 -1.86
C THR A 463 -13.32 13.59 -0.55
N TYR A 464 -13.78 12.47 0.02
CA TYR A 464 -14.58 12.39 1.25
C TYR A 464 -15.95 13.09 1.13
N THR A 465 -16.57 12.90 -0.01
CA THR A 465 -17.90 13.36 -0.45
C THR A 465 -18.93 12.22 -0.30
N ASP A 466 -20.23 12.51 -0.36
CA ASP A 466 -21.31 11.50 -0.25
C ASP A 466 -21.72 10.97 -1.64
N PRO A 467 -21.39 9.71 -2.02
CA PRO A 467 -21.68 9.12 -3.34
C PRO A 467 -23.16 8.74 -3.54
N ASN A 468 -24.06 9.52 -2.94
CA ASN A 468 -25.51 9.39 -3.05
C ASN A 468 -26.19 10.78 -3.12
N ASP A 469 -25.44 11.88 -3.10
CA ASP A 469 -25.94 13.26 -3.25
C ASP A 469 -25.15 14.03 -4.34
N PRO A 470 -25.66 14.12 -5.59
CA PRO A 470 -24.96 14.71 -6.75
C PRO A 470 -24.78 16.24 -6.66
N ALA A 471 -25.00 16.81 -5.46
CA ALA A 471 -24.75 18.18 -5.09
C ALA A 471 -23.51 18.36 -4.17
N ASP A 472 -22.98 17.32 -3.53
CA ASP A 472 -21.75 17.39 -2.70
C ASP A 472 -20.45 17.20 -3.53
N LYS A 473 -20.59 17.20 -4.85
CA LYS A 473 -19.64 16.61 -5.78
C LYS A 473 -18.25 17.23 -5.90
N PRO A 474 -17.24 16.47 -6.33
CA PRO A 474 -15.86 16.91 -6.30
C PRO A 474 -15.56 17.87 -7.47
N ASN A 475 -14.69 18.85 -7.21
CA ASN A 475 -14.45 20.02 -8.07
C ASN A 475 -13.76 19.77 -9.44
N VAL A 476 -13.66 18.50 -9.85
CA VAL A 476 -13.05 17.94 -11.08
C VAL A 476 -13.64 16.53 -11.21
N PRO A 477 -14.08 16.06 -12.40
CA PRO A 477 -14.64 14.72 -12.57
C PRO A 477 -13.64 13.60 -12.25
N TYR A 478 -14.14 12.39 -11.94
CA TYR A 478 -13.35 11.17 -11.84
C TYR A 478 -14.08 9.98 -12.49
N PRO A 479 -13.43 9.21 -13.39
CA PRO A 479 -12.03 9.30 -13.78
C PRO A 479 -11.73 10.55 -14.60
N LEU A 480 -10.59 11.21 -14.34
CA LEU A 480 -10.12 12.32 -15.17
C LEU A 480 -10.11 11.90 -16.65
N PRO A 481 -10.55 12.75 -17.59
CA PRO A 481 -10.40 12.48 -19.01
C PRO A 481 -8.96 12.11 -19.38
N ARG A 482 -8.81 11.18 -20.34
CA ARG A 482 -7.49 10.78 -20.85
C ARG A 482 -6.74 12.03 -21.36
N PRO A 483 -5.40 12.07 -21.26
CA PRO A 483 -4.59 13.17 -21.77
C PRO A 483 -5.04 13.68 -23.14
N ASP A 484 -5.42 14.96 -23.19
CA ASP A 484 -5.95 15.57 -24.40
C ASP A 484 -4.89 15.59 -25.52
N SER A 485 -5.35 15.39 -26.75
CA SER A 485 -4.57 15.51 -27.97
C SER A 485 -4.49 16.95 -28.48
N THR A 486 -5.34 17.85 -27.98
CA THR A 486 -5.31 19.28 -28.33
C THR A 486 -3.99 19.93 -27.90
N PRO A 487 -3.28 20.64 -28.80
CA PRO A 487 -2.06 21.36 -28.43
C PRO A 487 -2.35 22.46 -27.39
N PRO A 488 -1.53 22.61 -26.34
CA PRO A 488 -1.75 23.60 -25.29
C PRO A 488 -1.58 25.05 -25.81
N ALA A 489 -2.21 26.00 -25.12
CA ALA A 489 -2.33 27.40 -25.52
C ALA A 489 -0.98 28.05 -25.85
N THR A 490 -0.80 28.49 -27.11
CA THR A 490 0.49 29.01 -27.58
C THR A 490 0.69 30.52 -27.38
N ASN A 491 -0.37 31.23 -26.98
CA ASN A 491 -0.45 32.68 -26.82
C ASN A 491 -0.29 33.18 -25.37
N ASN A 492 -0.38 32.29 -24.38
CA ASN A 492 -0.30 32.62 -22.95
C ASN A 492 1.03 32.12 -22.34
N PRO A 493 1.49 32.70 -21.21
CA PRO A 493 2.71 32.24 -20.53
C PRO A 493 2.52 30.88 -19.85
N VAL A 494 3.55 30.03 -19.91
CA VAL A 494 3.60 28.70 -19.30
C VAL A 494 3.34 28.79 -17.79
N LYS A 495 2.46 27.92 -17.28
CA LYS A 495 2.05 27.87 -15.87
C LYS A 495 3.05 27.04 -15.06
N VAL A 496 3.90 27.71 -14.30
CA VAL A 496 4.93 27.08 -13.47
C VAL A 496 4.37 26.78 -12.09
N PHE A 497 4.50 25.52 -11.65
CA PHE A 497 4.25 25.10 -10.27
C PHE A 497 5.54 24.59 -9.65
N ILE A 498 5.86 25.10 -8.46
CA ILE A 498 7.07 24.73 -7.71
C ILE A 498 6.66 23.75 -6.61
N LEU A 499 7.06 22.49 -6.76
CA LEU A 499 6.74 21.38 -5.87
C LEU A 499 7.94 21.10 -4.96
N SER A 500 7.78 21.28 -3.64
CA SER A 500 8.91 21.25 -2.70
C SER A 500 8.63 20.49 -1.42
N GLY A 501 9.70 19.99 -0.80
CA GLY A 501 9.61 19.26 0.47
C GLY A 501 10.74 18.24 0.64
N GLN A 502 10.39 17.08 1.23
CA GLN A 502 11.33 15.98 1.50
C GLN A 502 11.05 14.74 0.63
N SER A 503 11.50 13.55 1.06
CA SER A 503 11.38 12.27 0.35
C SER A 503 9.98 11.89 -0.14
N ASN A 504 8.91 12.29 0.57
CA ASN A 504 7.55 12.03 0.09
C ASN A 504 7.20 12.89 -1.13
N MET A 505 7.71 14.13 -1.22
CA MET A 505 7.63 14.94 -2.44
C MET A 505 8.54 14.35 -3.53
N VAL A 506 9.75 13.90 -3.20
CA VAL A 506 10.68 13.25 -4.17
C VAL A 506 9.99 12.08 -4.90
N GLY A 507 9.14 11.33 -4.22
CA GLY A 507 8.34 10.24 -4.77
C GLY A 507 9.00 8.87 -4.57
N MET A 508 8.29 7.97 -3.89
CA MET A 508 8.84 6.70 -3.39
C MET A 508 7.94 5.49 -3.66
N GLY A 509 6.75 5.69 -4.22
CA GLY A 509 5.77 4.65 -4.50
C GLY A 509 6.20 3.77 -5.65
N ASP A 510 6.18 2.45 -5.48
CA ASP A 510 6.69 1.50 -6.49
C ASP A 510 5.71 1.31 -7.66
N ILE A 511 6.25 1.32 -8.87
CA ILE A 511 5.46 1.07 -10.08
C ILE A 511 5.21 -0.43 -10.29
N ASN A 512 6.13 -1.29 -9.86
CA ASN A 512 6.20 -2.70 -10.23
C ASN A 512 6.65 -3.57 -9.04
N PRO A 513 6.36 -4.89 -9.05
CA PRO A 513 5.69 -5.65 -10.12
C PRO A 513 4.16 -5.59 -10.04
N THR A 514 3.50 -6.00 -11.12
CA THR A 514 2.07 -6.37 -11.17
C THR A 514 1.81 -7.58 -10.25
N ASN A 515 0.58 -7.74 -9.74
CA ASN A 515 0.20 -8.71 -8.70
C ASN A 515 0.92 -8.47 -7.36
N THR A 516 1.11 -7.21 -6.97
CA THR A 516 1.62 -6.84 -5.66
C THR A 516 0.80 -5.66 -5.13
N PRO A 517 0.06 -5.81 -4.01
CA PRO A 517 -0.81 -4.77 -3.47
C PRO A 517 -0.11 -3.42 -3.36
N GLY A 518 -0.78 -2.37 -3.84
CA GLY A 518 -0.26 -1.01 -3.75
C GLY A 518 0.85 -0.64 -4.75
N THR A 519 1.25 -1.49 -5.70
CA THR A 519 2.10 -1.05 -6.83
C THR A 519 1.26 -0.43 -7.94
N LEU A 520 1.78 0.59 -8.63
CA LEU A 520 1.00 1.30 -9.66
C LEU A 520 0.52 0.36 -10.80
N SER A 521 1.32 -0.64 -11.18
CA SER A 521 0.92 -1.65 -12.16
C SER A 521 -0.19 -2.59 -11.68
N THR A 522 -0.37 -2.78 -10.37
CA THR A 522 -1.51 -3.55 -9.82
C THR A 522 -2.75 -2.67 -9.80
N ILE A 523 -2.65 -1.50 -9.14
CA ILE A 523 -3.73 -0.51 -8.99
C ILE A 523 -4.38 -0.17 -10.35
N VAL A 524 -3.57 0.17 -11.37
CA VAL A 524 -4.09 0.69 -12.63
C VAL A 524 -4.44 -0.40 -13.66
N LYS A 525 -3.85 -1.60 -13.56
CA LYS A 525 -4.02 -2.66 -14.57
C LYS A 525 -4.80 -3.88 -14.06
N GLN A 526 -5.21 -3.88 -12.80
CA GLN A 526 -5.95 -4.97 -12.16
C GLN A 526 -7.10 -4.44 -11.30
N GLU A 527 -6.90 -3.35 -10.55
CA GLU A 527 -7.94 -2.73 -9.70
C GLU A 527 -8.68 -1.55 -10.38
N GLY A 528 -8.59 -1.40 -11.71
CA GLY A 528 -9.27 -0.35 -12.51
C GLY A 528 -8.81 1.12 -12.32
N LYS A 529 -8.36 1.47 -11.12
CA LYS A 529 -8.15 2.84 -10.60
C LYS A 529 -7.17 3.68 -11.43
N PHE A 530 -7.46 4.98 -11.53
CA PHE A 530 -6.73 5.96 -12.35
C PHE A 530 -6.59 5.53 -13.84
N PRO A 531 -7.67 5.09 -14.53
CA PRO A 531 -7.59 4.44 -15.85
C PRO A 531 -7.04 5.36 -16.96
N TYR A 532 -7.08 6.68 -16.74
CA TYR A 532 -6.48 7.69 -17.61
C TYR A 532 -4.95 7.62 -17.71
N LEU A 533 -4.28 6.86 -16.84
CA LEU A 533 -2.85 6.56 -16.94
C LEU A 533 -2.53 5.54 -18.04
N LEU A 534 -3.53 4.89 -18.66
CA LEU A 534 -3.33 3.95 -19.77
C LEU A 534 -3.77 4.52 -21.13
N ASP A 535 -3.07 4.13 -22.21
CA ASP A 535 -3.51 4.34 -23.59
C ASP A 535 -4.53 3.25 -24.02
N SER A 536 -4.92 3.22 -25.30
CA SER A 536 -5.82 2.18 -25.84
C SER A 536 -5.16 0.79 -25.98
N ASN A 537 -3.88 0.67 -25.67
CA ASN A 537 -3.05 -0.53 -25.85
C ASN A 537 -2.49 -1.05 -24.50
N GLY A 538 -2.83 -0.43 -23.37
CA GLY A 538 -2.34 -0.78 -22.03
C GLY A 538 -0.95 -0.23 -21.69
N ASN A 539 -0.38 0.68 -22.48
CA ASN A 539 0.85 1.41 -22.17
C ASN A 539 0.57 2.59 -21.24
N TRP A 540 1.58 3.06 -20.51
CA TRP A 540 1.46 4.30 -19.73
C TRP A 540 1.31 5.53 -20.64
N THR A 541 0.39 6.44 -20.32
CA THR A 541 0.19 7.69 -21.07
C THR A 541 1.32 8.69 -20.82
N VAL A 542 1.44 9.65 -21.73
CA VAL A 542 2.40 10.77 -21.64
C VAL A 542 1.65 12.08 -21.88
N ARG A 543 1.74 13.01 -20.92
CA ARG A 543 1.21 14.38 -21.03
C ARG A 543 2.19 15.24 -21.82
N THR A 544 1.83 15.67 -23.03
CA THR A 544 2.65 16.58 -23.85
C THR A 544 2.44 18.06 -23.49
N ASP A 545 1.34 18.35 -22.81
CA ASP A 545 0.93 19.65 -22.27
C ASP A 545 1.59 19.97 -20.91
N VAL A 546 1.90 18.94 -20.11
CA VAL A 546 2.57 19.06 -18.81
C VAL A 546 4.00 18.56 -18.90
N TRP A 547 4.95 19.36 -18.44
CA TRP A 547 6.37 19.04 -18.44
C TRP A 547 6.92 18.93 -17.02
N TYR A 548 7.70 17.89 -16.77
CA TYR A 548 8.35 17.59 -15.51
C TYR A 548 9.82 18.04 -15.51
N ARG A 549 10.22 18.78 -14.45
CA ARG A 549 11.59 19.22 -14.21
C ARG A 549 12.02 18.97 -12.77
N GLY A 550 12.70 17.85 -12.54
CA GLY A 550 13.33 17.55 -11.24
C GLY A 550 14.61 18.36 -11.03
N VAL A 551 14.73 19.00 -9.86
CA VAL A 551 15.93 19.75 -9.44
C VAL A 551 16.38 19.30 -8.04
N ILE A 552 17.69 19.37 -7.77
CA ILE A 552 18.38 18.81 -6.58
C ILE A 552 18.32 17.27 -6.47
N SER A 553 17.16 16.63 -6.59
CA SER A 553 17.01 15.18 -6.74
C SER A 553 15.89 14.83 -7.74
N ALA A 554 15.62 13.53 -7.97
CA ALA A 554 14.66 13.06 -8.99
C ALA A 554 14.88 13.71 -10.38
N ILE A 555 16.15 13.94 -10.75
CA ILE A 555 16.51 14.86 -11.85
C ILE A 555 16.03 14.31 -13.19
N GLY A 556 15.13 15.07 -13.82
CA GLY A 556 14.56 14.79 -15.13
C GLY A 556 14.20 16.10 -15.86
N ASN A 557 13.93 16.00 -17.16
CA ASN A 557 13.43 17.10 -17.99
C ASN A 557 12.66 16.50 -19.18
N ALA A 558 11.38 16.23 -19.01
CA ALA A 558 10.57 15.48 -19.99
C ALA A 558 9.07 15.82 -19.86
N PRO A 559 8.24 15.50 -20.87
CA PRO A 559 6.79 15.36 -20.73
C PRO A 559 6.41 14.51 -19.49
N LEU A 560 5.32 14.84 -18.80
CA LEU A 560 4.93 14.14 -17.56
C LEU A 560 4.43 12.72 -17.88
N THR A 561 4.97 11.74 -17.17
CA THR A 561 4.59 10.32 -17.28
C THR A 561 5.08 9.51 -16.07
N VAL A 562 4.67 8.24 -16.01
CA VAL A 562 5.06 7.27 -14.99
C VAL A 562 6.59 7.06 -14.95
N GLY A 563 7.18 7.05 -13.75
CA GLY A 563 8.63 6.91 -13.55
C GLY A 563 9.40 8.21 -13.26
N GLN A 564 8.74 9.23 -12.71
CA GLN A 564 9.31 10.56 -12.42
C GLN A 564 9.45 10.85 -10.90
N GLY A 565 9.37 9.82 -10.07
CA GLY A 565 9.72 9.84 -8.65
C GLY A 565 11.24 9.86 -8.40
N SER A 566 11.68 9.29 -7.28
CA SER A 566 13.10 9.15 -6.91
C SER A 566 13.96 8.37 -7.92
N SER A 567 13.31 7.55 -8.75
CA SER A 567 13.89 6.68 -9.77
C SER A 567 12.87 6.44 -10.89
N SER A 568 13.31 5.89 -12.02
CA SER A 568 12.43 5.39 -13.08
C SER A 568 11.53 4.22 -12.68
N SER A 569 11.71 3.66 -11.48
CA SER A 569 10.85 2.61 -10.90
C SER A 569 9.84 3.16 -9.87
N THR A 570 9.78 4.47 -9.66
CA THR A 570 8.90 5.11 -8.67
C THR A 570 8.13 6.32 -9.20
N ILE A 571 7.03 6.63 -8.51
CA ILE A 571 6.30 7.89 -8.65
C ILE A 571 6.27 8.66 -7.32
N GLY A 572 6.03 9.97 -7.42
CA GLY A 572 5.58 10.83 -6.33
C GLY A 572 4.28 11.54 -6.68
N PRO A 573 3.91 12.57 -5.91
CA PRO A 573 2.66 13.30 -6.12
C PRO A 573 2.66 14.16 -7.39
N GLU A 574 3.81 14.32 -8.08
CA GLU A 574 3.87 15.05 -9.36
C GLU A 574 2.97 14.45 -10.45
N LEU A 575 2.72 13.13 -10.42
CA LEU A 575 1.93 12.45 -11.45
C LEU A 575 0.45 12.80 -11.33
N GLY A 576 -0.16 12.56 -10.16
CA GLY A 576 -1.54 12.97 -9.88
C GLY A 576 -1.73 14.49 -10.02
N PHE A 577 -0.83 15.27 -9.42
CA PHE A 577 -0.88 16.74 -9.48
C PHE A 577 -0.83 17.27 -10.92
N GLY A 578 0.08 16.74 -11.74
CA GLY A 578 0.21 17.14 -13.13
C GLY A 578 -0.97 16.72 -13.99
N HIS A 579 -1.54 15.54 -13.75
CA HIS A 579 -2.75 15.12 -14.47
C HIS A 579 -3.93 16.06 -14.18
N VAL A 580 -4.16 16.43 -12.92
CA VAL A 580 -5.17 17.41 -12.51
C VAL A 580 -4.87 18.81 -13.07
N MET A 581 -3.63 19.29 -12.99
CA MET A 581 -3.28 20.66 -13.38
C MET A 581 -3.52 20.98 -14.86
N GLY A 582 -3.08 20.13 -15.79
CA GLY A 582 -3.35 20.35 -17.22
C GLY A 582 -4.72 19.85 -17.68
N TYR A 583 -5.44 19.04 -16.86
CA TYR A 583 -6.87 18.90 -17.09
C TYR A 583 -7.56 20.25 -16.84
N TYR A 584 -7.23 20.96 -15.76
CA TYR A 584 -7.82 22.26 -15.45
C TYR A 584 -7.31 23.44 -16.32
N LEU A 585 -6.04 23.42 -16.72
CA LEU A 585 -5.39 24.51 -17.46
C LEU A 585 -5.33 24.26 -18.96
N ASP A 586 -5.52 25.32 -19.75
CA ASP A 586 -5.35 25.31 -21.21
C ASP A 586 -3.91 25.64 -21.63
N GLU A 587 -3.16 26.36 -20.80
CA GLU A 587 -1.76 26.68 -21.06
C GLU A 587 -0.81 25.52 -20.74
N PRO A 588 0.38 25.45 -21.38
CA PRO A 588 1.39 24.47 -21.02
C PRO A 588 1.77 24.61 -19.54
N VAL A 589 1.96 23.48 -18.87
CA VAL A 589 2.28 23.41 -17.44
C VAL A 589 3.73 22.97 -17.26
N LEU A 590 4.47 23.62 -16.37
CA LEU A 590 5.81 23.19 -15.96
C LEU A 590 5.83 22.91 -14.45
N ILE A 591 6.05 21.66 -14.09
CA ILE A 591 6.26 21.22 -12.71
C ILE A 591 7.76 21.22 -12.42
N ILE A 592 8.21 22.15 -11.58
CA ILE A 592 9.60 22.17 -11.08
C ILE A 592 9.61 21.53 -9.68
N LYS A 593 10.09 20.28 -9.59
CA LYS A 593 10.15 19.53 -8.33
C LYS A 593 11.51 19.76 -7.64
N ALA A 594 11.53 20.63 -6.64
CA ALA A 594 12.69 20.96 -5.81
C ALA A 594 12.58 20.28 -4.44
N SER A 595 13.06 19.04 -4.34
CA SER A 595 12.95 18.21 -3.13
C SER A 595 14.13 17.25 -2.96
N ILE A 596 14.43 16.85 -1.73
CA ILE A 596 15.40 15.78 -1.40
C ILE A 596 15.08 15.17 -0.01
N GLY A 597 15.36 13.87 0.18
CA GLY A 597 15.05 13.14 1.40
C GLY A 597 15.80 13.61 2.66
N ASN A 598 15.23 13.33 3.83
CA ASN A 598 15.80 13.64 5.15
C ASN A 598 16.18 15.14 5.29
N ARG A 599 15.14 16.01 5.39
CA ARG A 599 15.24 17.47 5.53
C ARG A 599 14.22 18.00 6.53
N SER A 600 14.68 18.79 7.48
CA SER A 600 13.91 19.46 8.54
C SER A 600 13.55 20.90 8.15
N LEU A 601 12.37 21.37 8.56
CA LEU A 601 11.97 22.78 8.47
C LEU A 601 12.52 23.63 9.63
N LEU A 602 12.92 23.02 10.75
CA LEU A 602 13.68 23.68 11.82
C LEU A 602 15.12 24.04 11.40
N TRP A 603 15.76 23.21 10.58
CA TRP A 603 17.19 23.32 10.29
C TRP A 603 17.49 23.45 8.79
N ASP A 604 17.25 22.41 8.00
CA ASP A 604 17.74 22.36 6.62
C ASP A 604 17.03 23.35 5.68
N CYS A 605 15.70 23.41 5.78
CA CYS A 605 14.83 24.27 4.99
C CYS A 605 14.38 25.52 5.76
N LEU A 606 15.07 25.89 6.84
CA LEU A 606 14.73 27.05 7.65
C LEU A 606 14.84 28.35 6.80
N PRO A 607 13.77 29.13 6.64
CA PRO A 607 13.76 30.27 5.71
C PRO A 607 14.51 31.50 6.25
N PRO A 608 14.92 32.44 5.37
CA PRO A 608 15.54 33.72 5.74
C PRO A 608 14.82 34.48 6.85
N GLY A 609 15.61 35.18 7.68
CA GLY A 609 15.09 35.98 8.81
C GLY A 609 14.61 35.17 10.03
N SER A 610 14.60 33.84 9.96
CA SER A 610 14.23 32.98 11.10
C SER A 610 15.24 33.15 12.26
N PRO A 611 14.81 33.53 13.48
CA PRO A 611 15.71 33.88 14.57
C PRO A 611 16.16 32.67 15.40
N ARG A 612 17.34 32.80 16.03
CA ARG A 612 17.81 31.93 17.12
C ARG A 612 16.78 31.86 18.25
N PHE A 613 16.77 30.75 18.98
CA PHE A 613 15.95 30.60 20.19
C PHE A 613 16.58 29.61 21.17
N ASP A 614 16.31 29.80 22.46
CA ASP A 614 16.81 28.90 23.50
C ASP A 614 15.78 27.79 23.80
N TYR A 615 16.25 26.54 23.88
CA TYR A 615 15.48 25.37 24.27
C TYR A 615 16.36 24.36 25.03
N ASN A 616 15.87 23.88 26.18
CA ASN A 616 16.51 22.84 26.99
C ASN A 616 18.03 23.03 27.28
N GLY A 617 18.47 24.27 27.51
CA GLY A 617 19.87 24.60 27.81
C GLY A 617 20.75 24.92 26.59
N TYR A 618 20.21 24.87 25.37
CA TYR A 618 20.90 25.16 24.12
C TYR A 618 20.24 26.30 23.35
N THR A 619 21.05 27.18 22.76
CA THR A 619 20.62 28.11 21.72
C THR A 619 20.62 27.37 20.38
N TYR A 620 19.45 27.29 19.75
CA TYR A 620 19.27 26.78 18.39
C TYR A 620 19.54 27.87 17.37
N ALA A 621 20.03 27.46 16.20
CA ALA A 621 20.41 28.30 15.08
C ALA A 621 19.25 29.17 14.55
N GLY A 622 19.58 30.41 14.18
CA GLY A 622 18.80 31.18 13.21
C GLY A 622 19.31 30.93 11.79
N TYR A 623 18.62 31.47 10.79
CA TYR A 623 19.04 31.34 9.39
C TYR A 623 20.50 31.79 9.18
N GLY A 624 21.28 30.97 8.48
CA GLY A 624 22.71 31.18 8.22
C GLY A 624 23.65 30.78 9.38
N ASP A 625 23.15 30.47 10.58
CA ASP A 625 23.98 29.98 11.68
C ASP A 625 24.41 28.52 11.51
N SER A 626 25.50 28.16 12.19
CA SER A 626 26.03 26.80 12.33
C SER A 626 26.73 26.66 13.69
N PRO A 627 26.72 25.49 14.35
CA PRO A 627 25.93 24.29 14.03
C PRO A 627 24.45 24.47 14.40
N ASN A 628 23.63 23.42 14.25
CA ASN A 628 22.19 23.40 14.55
C ASN A 628 21.82 23.96 15.94
N TYR A 629 22.62 23.66 16.95
CA TYR A 629 22.50 24.27 18.28
C TYR A 629 23.83 24.23 19.04
N TRP A 630 23.98 25.12 20.02
CA TRP A 630 25.14 25.20 20.91
C TRP A 630 24.69 25.58 22.34
N PRO A 631 25.47 25.31 23.40
CA PRO A 631 25.07 25.64 24.76
C PRO A 631 24.81 27.14 24.95
N ILE A 632 23.80 27.50 25.75
CA ILE A 632 23.44 28.91 26.01
C ILE A 632 24.66 29.70 26.51
N GLY A 633 24.91 30.87 25.92
CA GLY A 633 26.10 31.70 26.18
C GLY A 633 27.33 31.33 25.33
N GLY A 634 27.27 30.25 24.54
CA GLY A 634 28.22 29.96 23.47
C GLY A 634 27.99 30.79 22.21
N SER A 635 28.89 30.61 21.23
CA SER A 635 28.84 31.26 19.91
C SER A 635 28.70 30.21 18.80
N PRO A 636 28.10 30.57 17.64
CA PRO A 636 28.10 29.71 16.47
C PRO A 636 29.53 29.41 15.98
N SER A 637 29.72 28.22 15.41
CA SER A 637 30.94 27.77 14.74
C SER A 637 30.63 27.47 13.27
N PRO A 638 31.09 28.29 12.31
CA PRO A 638 30.66 28.23 10.91
C PRO A 638 31.30 27.10 10.08
N TYR A 639 30.79 26.95 8.85
CA TYR A 639 31.38 26.24 7.70
C TYR A 639 31.30 24.70 7.64
N VAL A 640 30.18 24.07 7.99
CA VAL A 640 29.87 22.71 7.46
C VAL A 640 28.52 22.71 6.72
N TRP A 641 27.45 22.93 7.47
CA TRP A 641 26.07 23.07 6.99
C TRP A 641 25.41 24.13 7.90
N TYR A 642 24.58 25.00 7.34
CA TYR A 642 23.94 26.10 8.05
C TYR A 642 22.41 26.01 7.99
N ALA A 643 21.72 26.67 8.92
CA ALA A 643 20.25 26.68 8.92
C ALA A 643 19.73 27.40 7.66
N GLY A 644 18.96 26.69 6.83
CA GLY A 644 18.49 27.17 5.53
C GLY A 644 19.32 26.71 4.32
N LYS A 645 20.42 25.96 4.49
CA LYS A 645 21.25 25.48 3.36
C LYS A 645 20.44 24.80 2.24
N GLN A 646 19.36 24.09 2.59
CA GLN A 646 18.47 23.45 1.63
C GLN A 646 17.35 24.35 1.10
N TYR A 647 16.91 25.35 1.87
CA TYR A 647 16.02 26.42 1.39
C TYR A 647 16.72 27.16 0.23
N ASP A 648 17.96 27.58 0.45
CA ASP A 648 18.79 28.30 -0.51
C ASP A 648 18.97 27.45 -1.79
N ASP A 649 19.35 26.19 -1.62
CA ASP A 649 19.51 25.25 -2.74
C ASP A 649 18.22 24.93 -3.49
N TYR A 650 17.03 25.12 -2.92
CA TYR A 650 15.77 25.02 -3.67
C TYR A 650 15.45 26.33 -4.41
N PHE A 651 15.51 27.47 -3.69
CA PHE A 651 14.72 28.64 -4.05
C PHE A 651 15.52 29.88 -4.48
N LEU A 652 16.82 29.99 -4.19
CA LEU A 652 17.56 31.24 -4.32
C LEU A 652 18.61 31.21 -5.45
N ASP A 653 18.91 32.38 -6.02
CA ASP A 653 20.17 32.63 -6.73
C ASP A 653 21.35 32.45 -5.77
N GLU A 654 22.49 32.01 -6.29
CA GLU A 654 23.75 31.90 -5.56
C GLU A 654 24.20 33.20 -4.87
N ALA A 655 23.89 34.36 -5.46
CA ALA A 655 24.17 35.68 -4.90
C ALA A 655 23.19 36.11 -3.78
N ASP A 656 22.03 35.44 -3.67
CA ASP A 656 20.99 35.74 -2.66
C ASP A 656 21.05 34.79 -1.44
N MET A 657 21.93 33.78 -1.45
CA MET A 657 22.09 32.78 -0.39
C MET A 657 22.70 33.35 0.91
N GLY A 658 22.56 32.63 2.03
CA GLY A 658 22.94 33.08 3.38
C GLY A 658 24.45 33.37 3.59
N PRO A 659 25.24 32.43 4.13
CA PRO A 659 26.70 32.51 4.04
C PRO A 659 27.14 32.55 2.57
N PRO A 660 28.15 33.35 2.21
CA PRO A 660 28.50 33.62 0.81
C PRO A 660 28.91 32.36 0.03
N ALA A 661 28.77 32.45 -1.30
CA ALA A 661 29.35 31.55 -2.28
C ALA A 661 30.89 31.42 -2.13
N TRP A 662 31.55 30.62 -2.97
CA TRP A 662 32.95 30.25 -2.74
C TRP A 662 33.90 31.44 -2.54
N VAL A 663 34.71 31.35 -1.48
CA VAL A 663 35.65 32.38 -1.04
C VAL A 663 37.08 31.81 -1.07
N ALA A 664 38.01 32.50 -1.72
CA ALA A 664 39.43 32.18 -1.68
C ALA A 664 40.07 32.58 -0.32
N GLY A 665 41.02 31.77 0.17
CA GLY A 665 41.69 31.96 1.46
C GLY A 665 40.88 31.52 2.70
N LEU A 666 39.73 30.87 2.51
CA LEU A 666 38.87 30.37 3.58
C LEU A 666 39.22 28.92 3.93
N ASN A 667 39.17 28.57 5.21
CA ASN A 667 39.32 27.18 5.66
C ASN A 667 38.00 26.43 5.52
N TYR A 668 37.92 25.57 4.50
CA TYR A 668 36.81 24.65 4.27
C TYR A 668 37.10 23.30 4.93
N PRO A 669 36.35 22.87 5.96
CA PRO A 669 36.50 21.54 6.55
C PRO A 669 35.84 20.45 5.70
N ALA A 670 36.23 19.19 5.91
CA ALA A 670 35.64 18.05 5.21
C ALA A 670 34.11 17.98 5.45
N ASN A 671 33.38 17.60 4.40
CA ASN A 671 31.92 17.56 4.29
C ASN A 671 31.20 18.93 4.31
N CYS A 672 31.90 20.07 4.29
CA CYS A 672 31.23 21.35 4.13
C CYS A 672 30.60 21.49 2.73
N GLN A 673 29.50 22.23 2.63
CA GLN A 673 28.89 22.56 1.34
C GLN A 673 29.07 24.02 0.94
N VAL A 674 29.28 24.23 -0.36
CA VAL A 674 29.37 25.55 -1.01
C VAL A 674 28.66 25.48 -2.35
N ARG A 675 28.00 26.56 -2.78
CA ARG A 675 27.55 26.71 -4.17
C ARG A 675 28.55 27.59 -4.90
N HIS A 676 28.89 27.22 -6.14
CA HIS A 676 29.75 28.00 -7.02
C HIS A 676 29.33 27.80 -8.47
N ASN A 677 29.02 28.88 -9.18
CA ASN A 677 28.53 28.89 -10.57
C ASN A 677 27.32 27.96 -10.81
N GLY A 678 26.32 28.01 -9.92
CA GLY A 678 25.06 27.25 -10.00
C GLY A 678 25.15 25.81 -9.48
N VAL A 679 26.37 25.28 -9.27
CA VAL A 679 26.60 23.90 -8.81
C VAL A 679 26.92 23.88 -7.32
N VAL A 680 26.27 23.00 -6.58
CA VAL A 680 26.59 22.73 -5.16
C VAL A 680 27.69 21.68 -5.10
N TYR A 681 28.73 21.97 -4.33
CA TYR A 681 29.86 21.09 -4.08
C TYR A 681 29.94 20.72 -2.59
N ILE A 682 30.36 19.49 -2.31
CA ILE A 682 30.68 19.02 -0.96
C ILE A 682 32.18 18.71 -0.84
N CYS A 683 32.81 19.22 0.22
CA CYS A 683 34.26 19.13 0.41
C CYS A 683 34.69 17.72 0.81
N LYS A 684 35.70 17.17 0.13
CA LYS A 684 36.30 15.85 0.38
C LYS A 684 37.21 15.84 1.61
N SER A 685 38.00 16.88 1.78
CA SER A 685 39.10 16.95 2.75
C SER A 685 39.36 18.40 3.17
N ALA A 686 39.65 18.61 4.46
CA ALA A 686 39.83 19.93 5.00
C ALA A 686 41.03 20.66 4.36
N HIS A 687 40.81 21.86 3.83
CA HIS A 687 41.82 22.65 3.15
C HIS A 687 41.56 24.16 3.30
N THR A 688 42.61 24.97 3.14
CA THR A 688 42.46 26.41 2.85
C THR A 688 42.27 26.57 1.35
N SER A 689 41.25 27.32 0.92
CA SER A 689 40.98 27.52 -0.50
C SER A 689 42.01 28.43 -1.18
N ASP A 690 42.39 28.04 -2.40
CA ASP A 690 43.10 28.84 -3.38
C ASP A 690 42.50 28.66 -4.79
N ALA A 691 43.01 29.37 -5.79
CA ALA A 691 42.58 29.26 -7.18
C ALA A 691 42.85 27.89 -7.83
N ASN A 692 43.65 27.01 -7.22
CA ASN A 692 43.82 25.63 -7.68
C ASN A 692 42.72 24.70 -7.11
N SER A 693 42.18 25.04 -5.95
CA SER A 693 41.09 24.32 -5.28
C SER A 693 39.68 24.76 -5.69
N GLU A 694 39.54 25.88 -6.40
CA GLU A 694 38.26 26.52 -6.74
C GLU A 694 37.24 25.53 -7.37
N PRO A 695 36.05 25.33 -6.79
CA PRO A 695 35.11 24.30 -7.23
C PRO A 695 34.77 24.39 -8.72
N GLY A 696 34.91 23.27 -9.45
CA GLY A 696 34.63 23.21 -10.90
C GLY A 696 35.67 23.87 -11.81
N ILE A 697 36.50 24.80 -11.31
CA ILE A 697 37.37 25.69 -12.11
C ILE A 697 38.86 25.39 -11.88
N GLY A 698 39.28 25.29 -10.62
CA GLY A 698 40.70 25.22 -10.24
C GLY A 698 41.37 23.92 -10.69
N ALA A 699 42.65 23.97 -11.06
CA ALA A 699 43.37 22.83 -11.66
C ALA A 699 43.36 21.53 -10.82
N ASN A 700 43.16 21.63 -9.50
CA ASN A 700 43.07 20.52 -8.55
C ASN A 700 41.69 20.41 -7.87
N TRP A 701 40.63 21.07 -8.38
CA TRP A 701 39.32 21.14 -7.69
C TRP A 701 38.75 19.76 -7.37
N GLY A 702 38.92 18.79 -8.27
CA GLY A 702 38.45 17.41 -8.11
C GLY A 702 39.17 16.63 -6.98
N THR A 703 40.29 17.13 -6.46
CA THR A 703 40.93 16.61 -5.24
C THR A 703 40.15 16.99 -3.99
N TYR A 704 39.59 18.22 -3.96
CA TYR A 704 39.01 18.84 -2.77
C TYR A 704 37.48 18.80 -2.72
N TRP A 705 36.80 18.57 -3.85
CA TRP A 705 35.33 18.64 -3.94
C TRP A 705 34.72 17.47 -4.70
N ASN A 706 33.50 17.09 -4.31
CA ASN A 706 32.53 16.35 -5.13
C ASN A 706 31.41 17.30 -5.56
N VAL A 707 30.82 17.08 -6.73
CA VAL A 707 29.50 17.67 -7.07
C VAL A 707 28.43 17.01 -6.19
N TYR A 708 27.50 17.81 -5.66
CA TYR A 708 26.38 17.37 -4.83
C TYR A 708 25.04 17.52 -5.55
N SER A 709 24.77 18.69 -6.13
CA SER A 709 23.59 18.98 -6.96
C SER A 709 23.90 20.08 -7.98
N VAL A 710 23.21 20.07 -9.13
CA VAL A 710 23.72 20.71 -10.36
C VAL A 710 22.98 21.98 -10.81
N PHE A 711 21.75 22.20 -10.34
CA PHE A 711 20.92 23.39 -10.59
C PHE A 711 19.69 23.39 -9.68
N ASN A 712 19.04 24.55 -9.50
CA ASN A 712 17.79 24.74 -8.74
C ASN A 712 16.69 25.43 -9.56
N VAL A 713 15.62 25.90 -8.90
CA VAL A 713 14.48 26.55 -9.55
C VAL A 713 14.89 27.85 -10.27
N VAL A 714 15.74 28.68 -9.67
CA VAL A 714 16.16 29.98 -10.22
C VAL A 714 17.03 29.78 -11.46
N ASP A 715 17.97 28.82 -11.40
CA ASP A 715 18.80 28.46 -12.56
C ASP A 715 17.95 28.12 -13.81
N ILE A 716 16.80 27.46 -13.60
CA ILE A 716 15.87 27.10 -14.69
C ILE A 716 15.09 28.32 -15.19
N LEU A 717 14.55 29.13 -14.29
CA LEU A 717 13.69 30.27 -14.63
C LEU A 717 14.44 31.45 -15.26
N ASP A 718 15.68 31.70 -14.85
CA ASP A 718 16.51 32.75 -15.45
C ASP A 718 17.01 32.36 -16.84
N ASN A 719 17.30 31.07 -17.05
CA ASN A 719 17.77 30.53 -18.33
C ASN A 719 16.62 30.03 -19.22
N TRP A 720 15.40 30.55 -19.03
CA TRP A 720 14.16 30.05 -19.66
C TRP A 720 14.28 29.67 -21.14
N ALA A 721 14.81 30.56 -21.98
CA ALA A 721 14.92 30.34 -23.43
C ALA A 721 15.98 29.28 -23.83
N ARG A 722 16.88 28.89 -22.91
CA ARG A 722 17.84 27.79 -23.07
C ARG A 722 17.26 26.46 -22.61
N GLU A 723 16.55 26.45 -21.48
CA GLU A 723 15.94 25.24 -20.91
C GLU A 723 14.68 24.80 -21.68
N TYR A 724 13.89 25.78 -22.15
CA TYR A 724 12.62 25.60 -22.86
C TYR A 724 12.56 26.45 -24.13
N PRO A 725 13.39 26.18 -25.16
CA PRO A 725 13.41 26.93 -26.40
C PRO A 725 12.04 26.93 -27.12
N GLN A 726 11.24 25.88 -26.97
CA GLN A 726 9.87 25.80 -27.49
C GLN A 726 8.90 26.82 -26.86
N TRP A 727 9.22 27.34 -25.68
CA TRP A 727 8.40 28.31 -24.92
C TRP A 727 9.11 29.65 -24.73
N ALA A 728 10.24 29.89 -25.43
CA ALA A 728 11.05 31.09 -25.28
C ALA A 728 10.26 32.39 -25.55
N ALA A 729 9.29 32.36 -26.48
CA ALA A 729 8.44 33.50 -26.82
C ALA A 729 7.22 33.69 -25.88
N GLN A 730 6.73 32.61 -25.25
CA GLN A 730 5.62 32.65 -24.30
C GLN A 730 6.07 33.17 -22.92
N GLY A 731 7.30 32.86 -22.53
CA GLY A 731 7.75 33.07 -21.16
C GLY A 731 6.97 32.20 -20.18
N PHE A 732 6.89 32.66 -18.92
CA PHE A 732 6.28 31.91 -17.83
C PHE A 732 5.57 32.80 -16.81
N ARG A 733 4.65 32.20 -16.05
CA ARG A 733 4.02 32.74 -14.85
C ARG A 733 4.09 31.68 -13.75
N ILE A 734 4.55 32.03 -12.55
CA ILE A 734 4.50 31.10 -11.41
C ILE A 734 3.07 31.12 -10.87
N ALA A 735 2.35 30.03 -11.13
CA ALA A 735 0.93 29.87 -10.87
C ALA A 735 0.66 29.38 -9.44
N GLY A 736 1.57 28.59 -8.86
CA GLY A 736 1.45 28.15 -7.47
C GLY A 736 2.68 27.45 -6.90
N PHE A 737 2.65 27.25 -5.59
CA PHE A 737 3.65 26.54 -4.80
C PHE A 737 3.00 25.37 -4.05
N VAL A 738 3.71 24.26 -3.88
CA VAL A 738 3.24 23.09 -3.14
C VAL A 738 4.31 22.66 -2.14
N TRP A 739 3.93 22.48 -0.87
CA TRP A 739 4.82 22.02 0.20
C TRP A 739 4.36 20.68 0.79
N PHE A 740 5.28 19.72 0.84
CA PHE A 740 5.02 18.39 1.40
C PHE A 740 6.23 17.87 2.18
N GLN A 741 6.26 18.21 3.46
CA GLN A 741 7.36 17.91 4.37
C GLN A 741 6.88 17.86 5.82
N GLY A 742 7.47 17.00 6.65
CA GLY A 742 7.10 16.89 8.06
C GLY A 742 7.76 15.77 8.86
N ASN A 743 8.06 14.59 8.27
CA ASN A 743 8.61 13.44 9.03
C ASN A 743 9.89 13.79 9.81
N LYS A 744 10.69 14.74 9.31
CA LYS A 744 11.98 15.07 9.93
C LYS A 744 11.86 15.97 11.15
N ASP A 745 10.71 16.60 11.36
CA ASP A 745 10.43 17.51 12.47
C ASP A 745 9.52 16.87 13.55
N LEU A 746 9.33 15.54 13.52
CA LEU A 746 8.55 14.76 14.48
C LEU A 746 9.26 14.58 15.85
N GLY A 747 9.71 15.68 16.44
CA GLY A 747 10.37 15.73 17.74
C GLY A 747 10.71 17.17 18.15
N GLU A 748 10.92 17.41 19.44
CA GLU A 748 11.24 18.76 19.92
C GLU A 748 12.70 19.16 19.71
N PRO A 749 12.99 20.48 19.51
CA PRO A 749 12.04 21.59 19.43
C PRO A 749 11.42 21.80 18.04
N ALA A 750 11.56 20.86 17.10
CA ALA A 750 11.11 21.06 15.72
C ALA A 750 9.58 21.07 15.61
N ALA A 751 8.90 20.14 16.29
CA ALA A 751 7.45 20.02 16.29
C ALA A 751 6.76 21.30 16.81
N SER A 752 7.14 21.81 18.00
CA SER A 752 6.55 23.02 18.58
C SER A 752 6.88 24.33 17.81
N ARG A 753 7.88 24.32 16.93
CA ARG A 753 8.28 25.46 16.10
C ARG A 753 7.74 25.40 14.67
N TYR A 754 7.20 24.25 14.25
CA TYR A 754 6.85 23.95 12.86
C TYR A 754 5.92 25.00 12.23
N GLU A 755 4.86 25.39 12.94
CA GLU A 755 3.88 26.39 12.49
C GLU A 755 4.55 27.73 12.16
N THR A 756 5.41 28.24 13.06
CA THR A 756 6.08 29.53 12.90
C THR A 756 7.03 29.50 11.69
N ASN A 757 7.75 28.39 11.52
CA ASN A 757 8.70 28.25 10.42
C ASN A 757 7.99 28.06 9.08
N LEU A 758 6.85 27.35 9.03
CA LEU A 758 6.03 27.19 7.82
C LEU A 758 5.39 28.51 7.37
N VAL A 759 4.87 29.29 8.32
CA VAL A 759 4.34 30.64 8.05
C VAL A 759 5.44 31.55 7.49
N ASN A 760 6.67 31.48 8.02
CA ASN A 760 7.79 32.25 7.47
C ASN A 760 8.21 31.71 6.07
N LEU A 761 8.22 30.39 5.86
CA LEU A 761 8.56 29.74 4.59
C LEU A 761 7.67 30.24 3.45
N ILE A 762 6.35 30.18 3.65
CA ILE A 762 5.34 30.65 2.70
C ILE A 762 5.61 32.11 2.29
N ARG A 763 5.83 32.98 3.28
CA ARG A 763 6.08 34.42 3.05
C ARG A 763 7.42 34.68 2.36
N CYS A 764 8.50 34.03 2.78
CA CYS A 764 9.84 34.20 2.19
C CYS A 764 9.88 33.76 0.73
N VAL A 765 9.37 32.56 0.40
CA VAL A 765 9.35 32.03 -0.97
C VAL A 765 8.56 32.97 -1.89
N ARG A 766 7.30 33.28 -1.54
CA ARG A 766 6.43 34.14 -2.33
C ARG A 766 7.02 35.55 -2.54
N SER A 767 7.59 36.14 -1.49
CA SER A 767 8.20 37.47 -1.57
C SER A 767 9.45 37.48 -2.44
N TYR A 768 10.28 36.44 -2.35
CA TYR A 768 11.48 36.31 -3.17
C TYR A 768 11.13 36.23 -4.66
N TYR A 769 10.26 35.30 -5.05
CA TYR A 769 9.86 35.12 -6.44
C TYR A 769 9.12 36.34 -7.01
N ALA A 770 8.26 37.00 -6.22
CA ALA A 770 7.56 38.21 -6.64
C ALA A 770 8.51 39.40 -6.88
N ASN A 771 9.58 39.52 -6.09
CA ASN A 771 10.60 40.55 -6.25
C ASN A 771 11.58 40.24 -7.40
N ARG A 772 12.01 38.98 -7.56
CA ARG A 772 12.91 38.57 -8.65
C ARG A 772 12.23 38.58 -10.01
N TYR A 773 10.94 38.25 -10.07
CA TYR A 773 10.18 38.19 -11.31
C TYR A 773 8.91 39.07 -11.28
N PRO A 774 9.06 40.42 -11.31
CA PRO A 774 7.92 41.34 -11.31
C PRO A 774 6.90 41.01 -12.40
N GLY A 775 5.63 40.92 -12.01
CA GLY A 775 4.51 40.59 -12.91
C GLY A 775 4.34 39.10 -13.23
N LYS A 776 5.35 38.24 -13.01
CA LYS A 776 5.23 36.78 -13.22
C LYS A 776 4.62 36.04 -12.04
N CYS A 777 4.56 36.66 -10.85
CA CYS A 777 3.86 36.15 -9.67
C CYS A 777 3.63 37.28 -8.65
N THR A 778 3.03 36.98 -7.49
CA THR A 778 2.78 37.95 -6.40
C THR A 778 3.03 37.33 -5.03
N THR A 779 3.05 38.15 -3.97
CA THR A 779 3.05 37.69 -2.57
C THR A 779 1.85 36.80 -2.20
N ASN A 780 0.82 36.79 -3.04
CA ASN A 780 -0.44 36.07 -2.83
C ASN A 780 -0.62 34.91 -3.86
N THR A 781 0.43 34.57 -4.63
CA THR A 781 0.40 33.42 -5.55
C THR A 781 0.07 32.14 -4.77
N PRO A 782 -0.94 31.33 -5.20
CA PRO A 782 -1.42 30.14 -4.52
C PRO A 782 -0.35 29.24 -3.87
N PHE A 783 -0.63 28.76 -2.66
CA PHE A 783 0.27 27.88 -1.91
C PHE A 783 -0.53 26.75 -1.26
N VAL A 784 -0.21 25.49 -1.59
CA VAL A 784 -0.87 24.31 -1.03
C VAL A 784 0.08 23.55 -0.10
N VAL A 785 -0.42 23.10 1.05
CA VAL A 785 0.32 22.28 2.02
C VAL A 785 -0.32 20.91 2.14
N ALA A 786 0.44 19.84 1.87
CA ALA A 786 0.03 18.47 2.19
C ALA A 786 0.27 18.17 3.67
N VAL A 787 -0.80 17.82 4.40
CA VAL A 787 -0.79 17.59 5.85
C VAL A 787 -0.57 16.12 6.15
N GLY A 788 0.29 15.81 7.13
CA GLY A 788 0.54 14.44 7.58
C GLY A 788 1.52 13.71 6.66
N CYS A 789 2.81 13.92 6.92
CA CYS A 789 3.87 13.33 6.12
C CYS A 789 4.26 11.96 6.67
N GLY A 790 3.87 10.89 6.00
CA GLY A 790 4.39 9.52 6.15
C GLY A 790 4.37 8.96 7.58
N ASP A 791 3.42 9.37 8.41
CA ASP A 791 3.13 8.85 9.75
C ASP A 791 1.59 8.92 9.92
N PRO A 792 0.87 7.81 10.16
CA PRO A 792 -0.57 7.84 10.44
C PRO A 792 -0.88 8.42 11.84
N GLY A 793 0.14 8.76 12.62
CA GLY A 793 0.11 9.28 13.98
C GLY A 793 -0.85 10.44 14.22
N THR A 794 -2.10 10.09 14.55
CA THR A 794 -3.12 10.93 15.20
C THR A 794 -2.76 11.27 16.66
N SER A 795 -1.50 11.10 17.07
CA SER A 795 -0.99 11.37 18.41
C SER A 795 0.48 11.83 18.36
N GLY A 796 1.05 12.20 19.52
CA GLY A 796 2.45 12.58 19.65
C GLY A 796 2.86 13.77 18.76
N TYR A 797 4.12 13.78 18.32
CA TYR A 797 4.65 14.85 17.47
C TYR A 797 4.10 14.81 16.02
N GLY A 798 3.63 13.65 15.55
CA GLY A 798 2.88 13.51 14.28
C GLY A 798 1.66 14.42 14.27
N LEU A 799 0.84 14.34 15.32
CA LEU A 799 -0.32 15.21 15.49
C LEU A 799 0.07 16.69 15.63
N VAL A 800 1.13 17.02 16.37
CA VAL A 800 1.58 18.42 16.53
C VAL A 800 1.98 19.04 15.20
N VAL A 801 2.76 18.34 14.38
CA VAL A 801 3.15 18.81 13.03
C VAL A 801 1.95 18.87 12.10
N ALA A 802 1.04 17.89 12.13
CA ALA A 802 -0.20 17.92 11.33
C ALA A 802 -1.11 19.10 11.73
N GLN A 803 -1.26 19.39 13.03
CA GLN A 803 -2.01 20.54 13.53
C GLN A 803 -1.35 21.86 13.12
N ALA A 804 -0.02 21.96 13.19
CA ALA A 804 0.76 23.11 12.74
C ALA A 804 0.66 23.35 11.23
N GLN A 805 0.58 22.29 10.42
CA GLN A 805 0.31 22.36 8.98
C GLN A 805 -1.12 22.85 8.74
N LEU A 806 -2.14 22.20 9.31
CA LEU A 806 -3.55 22.61 9.18
C LEU A 806 -3.81 24.06 9.64
N ALA A 807 -3.08 24.53 10.65
CA ALA A 807 -3.23 25.88 11.19
C ALA A 807 -2.89 27.01 10.21
N VAL A 808 -2.14 26.74 9.12
CA VAL A 808 -1.80 27.76 8.12
C VAL A 808 -2.82 27.89 6.98
N SER A 809 -3.89 27.10 6.94
CA SER A 809 -4.94 27.31 5.93
C SER A 809 -5.62 28.66 6.10
N GLY A 810 -5.81 29.38 4.99
CA GLY A 810 -6.55 30.63 4.95
C GLY A 810 -8.00 30.49 5.42
N GLU A 811 -8.60 29.31 5.25
CA GLU A 811 -9.97 28.97 5.67
C GLU A 811 -10.15 29.12 7.20
N ARG A 812 -9.08 28.91 7.98
CA ARG A 812 -9.11 29.03 9.45
C ARG A 812 -8.99 30.46 9.95
N GLY A 813 -8.74 31.44 9.08
CA GLY A 813 -8.63 32.87 9.41
C GLY A 813 -7.48 33.28 10.34
N LYS A 814 -6.68 32.32 10.85
CA LYS A 814 -5.58 32.55 11.81
C LYS A 814 -4.48 33.48 11.24
N TYR A 815 -4.27 33.44 9.92
CA TYR A 815 -3.35 34.31 9.20
C TYR A 815 -4.14 35.08 8.13
N PRO A 816 -4.53 36.34 8.39
CA PRO A 816 -5.38 37.11 7.47
C PRO A 816 -4.80 37.30 6.07
N ASP A 817 -3.46 37.29 5.94
CA ASP A 817 -2.75 37.36 4.67
C ASP A 817 -2.81 36.06 3.85
N PHE A 818 -3.25 34.95 4.44
CA PHE A 818 -3.34 33.63 3.80
C PHE A 818 -4.76 33.29 3.30
N VAL A 819 -5.78 34.07 3.70
CA VAL A 819 -7.18 33.88 3.28
C VAL A 819 -7.32 33.91 1.76
N GLY A 820 -7.97 32.89 1.19
CA GLY A 820 -8.18 32.76 -0.26
C GLY A 820 -6.90 32.57 -1.09
N ASN A 821 -5.77 32.25 -0.46
CA ASN A 821 -4.51 32.03 -1.18
C ASN A 821 -3.57 30.96 -0.58
N VAL A 822 -3.79 30.49 0.65
CA VAL A 822 -3.15 29.27 1.20
C VAL A 822 -4.23 28.26 1.57
N LYS A 823 -4.07 27.01 1.16
CA LYS A 823 -4.93 25.88 1.54
C LYS A 823 -4.09 24.72 2.08
N THR A 824 -4.65 23.95 3.01
CA THR A 824 -4.05 22.73 3.55
C THR A 824 -4.92 21.53 3.19
N VAL A 825 -4.35 20.49 2.61
CA VAL A 825 -5.06 19.26 2.21
C VAL A 825 -4.72 18.16 3.20
N ASP A 826 -5.72 17.52 3.81
CA ASP A 826 -5.52 16.53 4.86
C ASP A 826 -5.23 15.13 4.31
N THR A 827 -3.96 14.87 3.98
CA THR A 827 -3.54 13.64 3.30
C THR A 827 -3.41 12.41 4.20
N ARG A 828 -3.81 12.50 5.47
CA ARG A 828 -3.64 11.42 6.47
C ARG A 828 -4.50 10.18 6.17
N GLY A 829 -5.69 10.36 5.59
CA GLY A 829 -6.59 9.26 5.24
C GLY A 829 -6.15 8.43 4.02
N TYR A 830 -5.24 8.96 3.19
CA TYR A 830 -4.69 8.24 2.04
C TYR A 830 -3.59 7.23 2.42
N TRP A 831 -3.26 7.09 3.70
CA TRP A 831 -2.34 6.07 4.19
C TRP A 831 -2.84 4.65 3.84
N ARG A 832 -1.91 3.77 3.49
CA ARG A 832 -2.16 2.35 3.22
C ARG A 832 -1.25 1.50 4.08
N ASP A 833 -1.82 0.52 4.75
CA ASP A 833 -1.08 -0.32 5.67
C ASP A 833 -0.25 -1.39 4.94
N ALA A 834 0.66 -2.02 5.67
CA ALA A 834 1.63 -2.97 5.14
C ALA A 834 1.03 -4.20 4.43
N ALA A 835 -0.26 -4.50 4.66
CA ALA A 835 -0.98 -5.56 3.93
C ALA A 835 -1.45 -5.13 2.53
N GLN A 836 -1.66 -3.83 2.32
CA GLN A 836 -2.09 -3.19 1.07
C GLN A 836 -0.92 -2.50 0.33
N SER A 837 0.32 -2.89 0.63
CA SER A 837 1.52 -2.14 0.23
C SER A 837 2.68 -3.06 -0.18
N PRO A 838 3.57 -2.62 -1.10
CA PRO A 838 4.70 -3.43 -1.56
C PRO A 838 5.85 -3.52 -0.54
N ALA A 839 5.83 -2.74 0.55
CA ALA A 839 6.79 -2.84 1.64
C ALA A 839 6.12 -2.67 3.02
N ASN A 840 6.85 -3.02 4.08
CA ASN A 840 6.46 -2.76 5.46
C ASN A 840 7.61 -2.02 6.16
N GLN A 841 7.62 -0.69 6.02
CA GLN A 841 8.72 0.15 6.54
C GLN A 841 8.24 1.31 7.44
N GLY A 842 6.95 1.61 7.47
CA GLY A 842 6.38 2.65 8.35
C GLY A 842 6.73 4.10 7.97
N TYR A 843 7.40 4.30 6.83
CA TYR A 843 7.70 5.62 6.25
C TYR A 843 7.54 5.58 4.72
N HIS A 844 7.48 6.75 4.09
CA HIS A 844 7.17 6.89 2.66
C HIS A 844 5.91 6.09 2.23
N TYR A 845 4.88 6.06 3.08
CA TYR A 845 3.61 5.36 2.86
C TYR A 845 3.77 3.90 2.42
N ASN A 846 4.70 3.17 3.07
CA ASN A 846 4.98 1.76 2.77
C ASN A 846 5.33 1.48 1.28
N ARG A 847 5.75 2.52 0.55
CA ARG A 847 5.97 2.51 -0.91
C ARG A 847 4.73 2.17 -1.75
N ASN A 848 3.54 2.25 -1.17
CA ASN A 848 2.28 2.19 -1.91
C ASN A 848 2.17 3.42 -2.84
N ALA A 849 1.81 3.18 -4.10
CA ALA A 849 1.69 4.18 -5.16
C ALA A 849 0.32 4.86 -5.21
N GLU A 850 -0.74 4.19 -4.76
CA GLU A 850 -2.10 4.73 -4.61
C GLU A 850 -2.07 5.98 -3.73
N THR A 851 -1.40 5.90 -2.58
CA THR A 851 -1.22 7.03 -1.67
C THR A 851 -0.54 8.22 -2.35
N PHE A 852 0.46 8.00 -3.20
CA PHE A 852 1.10 9.11 -3.93
C PHE A 852 0.20 9.69 -5.04
N MET A 853 -0.63 8.87 -5.68
CA MET A 853 -1.63 9.33 -6.65
C MET A 853 -2.70 10.19 -5.97
N LEU A 854 -3.33 9.68 -4.91
CA LEU A 854 -4.34 10.39 -4.11
C LEU A 854 -3.80 11.71 -3.54
N ILE A 855 -2.57 11.71 -3.01
CA ILE A 855 -1.91 12.93 -2.52
C ILE A 855 -1.70 13.94 -3.66
N GLY A 856 -1.22 13.49 -4.82
CA GLY A 856 -0.97 14.35 -5.97
C GLY A 856 -2.26 14.96 -6.53
N ASP A 857 -3.29 14.15 -6.66
CA ASP A 857 -4.62 14.58 -7.09
C ASP A 857 -5.23 15.60 -6.11
N ALA A 858 -5.29 15.27 -4.82
CA ALA A 858 -5.92 16.13 -3.81
C ALA A 858 -5.20 17.48 -3.62
N ILE A 859 -3.86 17.54 -3.70
CA ILE A 859 -3.15 18.83 -3.72
C ILE A 859 -3.27 19.55 -5.07
N GLY A 860 -3.61 18.84 -6.14
CA GLY A 860 -4.05 19.40 -7.41
C GLY A 860 -5.41 20.09 -7.27
N ARG A 861 -6.40 19.41 -6.69
CA ARG A 861 -7.73 19.96 -6.40
C ARG A 861 -7.68 21.15 -5.44
N GLY A 862 -6.88 21.06 -4.38
CA GLY A 862 -6.64 22.19 -3.48
C GLY A 862 -5.92 23.36 -4.15
N MET A 863 -5.15 23.12 -5.22
CA MET A 863 -4.57 24.18 -6.06
C MET A 863 -5.62 24.77 -7.01
N ILE A 864 -6.49 23.94 -7.60
CA ILE A 864 -7.65 24.38 -8.38
C ILE A 864 -8.54 25.26 -7.52
N GLU A 865 -8.84 24.91 -6.28
CA GLU A 865 -9.65 25.76 -5.38
C GLU A 865 -9.02 27.14 -5.15
N LEU A 866 -7.69 27.24 -5.04
CA LEU A 866 -7.03 28.54 -4.87
C LEU A 866 -7.01 29.35 -6.18
N LEU A 867 -6.79 28.70 -7.33
CA LEU A 867 -6.88 29.32 -8.65
C LEU A 867 -8.32 29.76 -8.95
N SER A 868 -9.31 28.96 -8.58
CA SER A 868 -10.75 29.21 -8.70
C SER A 868 -11.31 30.11 -7.60
N ALA A 869 -10.67 30.28 -6.44
CA ALA A 869 -11.03 31.36 -5.51
C ALA A 869 -10.61 32.72 -6.10
N GLN A 870 -9.45 32.74 -6.77
CA GLN A 870 -8.92 33.91 -7.49
C GLN A 870 -9.66 34.17 -8.82
N ALA A 871 -10.20 33.14 -9.49
CA ALA A 871 -10.88 33.24 -10.79
C ALA A 871 -12.41 33.00 -10.77
N GLY A 872 -12.99 32.57 -9.65
CA GLY A 872 -14.40 32.15 -9.51
C GLY A 872 -15.33 33.25 -9.01
N ASN A 873 -14.76 34.25 -8.31
CA ASN A 873 -15.38 35.57 -8.22
C ASN A 873 -15.60 36.21 -9.61
N ASP A 874 -14.97 35.70 -10.67
CA ASP A 874 -15.27 36.06 -12.06
C ASP A 874 -16.05 34.96 -12.80
N TYR A 875 -15.63 33.67 -12.75
CA TYR A 875 -16.30 32.56 -13.44
C TYR A 875 -17.79 32.42 -13.07
N SER A 876 -18.13 32.35 -11.78
CA SER A 876 -19.52 32.30 -11.34
C SER A 876 -20.29 33.59 -11.65
N ARG A 877 -19.58 34.73 -11.80
CA ARG A 877 -20.15 36.02 -12.27
C ARG A 877 -20.19 36.15 -13.80
N TRP A 878 -19.63 35.21 -14.56
CA TRP A 878 -19.76 35.11 -16.01
C TRP A 878 -20.86 34.11 -16.36
N ALA A 879 -20.78 32.88 -15.83
CA ALA A 879 -21.77 31.83 -16.06
C ALA A 879 -23.18 32.23 -15.57
N ALA A 880 -23.30 33.04 -14.51
CA ALA A 880 -24.57 33.62 -14.09
C ALA A 880 -25.17 34.67 -15.07
N GLN A 881 -24.54 34.92 -16.23
CA GLN A 881 -25.17 35.61 -17.37
C GLN A 881 -25.65 34.63 -18.47
N TRP A 882 -25.11 33.41 -18.58
CA TRP A 882 -25.44 32.42 -19.62
C TRP A 882 -26.09 31.18 -19.00
N PRO A 883 -27.44 31.11 -18.93
CA PRO A 883 -28.14 30.00 -18.28
C PRO A 883 -28.00 28.70 -19.09
N GLY A 884 -26.97 27.93 -18.77
CA GLY A 884 -26.56 26.72 -19.47
C GLY A 884 -25.05 26.51 -19.50
N ALA A 885 -24.24 27.55 -19.26
CA ALA A 885 -22.80 27.42 -19.02
C ALA A 885 -22.53 26.38 -17.92
N ASN A 886 -21.69 25.37 -18.20
CA ASN A 886 -21.43 24.33 -17.21
C ASN A 886 -20.56 24.90 -16.08
N LEU A 887 -21.20 25.17 -14.93
CA LEU A 887 -20.53 25.68 -13.74
C LEU A 887 -19.56 24.67 -13.10
N THR A 888 -19.69 23.37 -13.38
CA THR A 888 -18.86 22.32 -12.79
C THR A 888 -17.68 21.91 -13.69
N ASP A 889 -17.77 22.09 -15.00
CA ASP A 889 -16.65 21.86 -15.93
C ASP A 889 -16.21 23.15 -16.65
N PRO A 890 -15.07 23.75 -16.26
CA PRO A 890 -14.49 24.91 -16.94
C PRO A 890 -13.86 24.59 -18.30
N LYS A 891 -13.75 23.32 -18.69
CA LYS A 891 -13.26 22.88 -20.01
C LYS A 891 -14.35 22.39 -20.97
N ALA A 892 -15.59 22.21 -20.53
CA ALA A 892 -16.66 21.81 -21.43
C ALA A 892 -16.89 22.82 -22.58
N ASP A 893 -17.06 22.27 -23.78
CA ASP A 893 -17.52 22.90 -25.02
C ASP A 893 -18.94 22.37 -25.25
N LEU A 894 -19.96 23.10 -24.79
CA LEU A 894 -21.34 22.59 -24.71
C LEU A 894 -22.07 22.68 -26.06
N ASP A 895 -21.65 23.59 -26.94
CA ASP A 895 -22.28 23.85 -28.23
C ASP A 895 -21.51 23.26 -29.44
N GLY A 896 -20.25 22.87 -29.25
CA GLY A 896 -19.42 22.17 -30.21
C GLY A 896 -18.71 23.08 -31.22
N ASP A 897 -18.46 24.35 -30.90
CA ASP A 897 -17.72 25.27 -31.78
C ASP A 897 -16.18 25.15 -31.71
N GLY A 898 -15.66 24.47 -30.69
CA GLY A 898 -14.23 24.28 -30.43
C GLY A 898 -13.64 25.20 -29.36
N LEU A 899 -14.46 25.88 -28.55
CA LEU A 899 -14.05 26.73 -27.44
C LEU A 899 -14.62 26.21 -26.12
N SER A 900 -13.83 26.33 -25.04
CA SER A 900 -14.24 25.86 -23.72
C SER A 900 -14.73 27.00 -22.81
N ASN A 901 -15.61 26.68 -21.86
CA ASN A 901 -16.13 27.63 -20.85
C ASN A 901 -15.04 28.58 -20.26
N ASN A 902 -13.81 28.10 -20.03
CA ASN A 902 -12.68 28.90 -19.57
C ASN A 902 -12.25 30.00 -20.56
N TYR A 903 -12.09 29.66 -21.84
CA TYR A 903 -11.83 30.62 -22.93
C TYR A 903 -13.03 31.54 -23.10
N GLU A 904 -14.22 30.98 -23.02
CA GLU A 904 -15.46 31.71 -23.21
C GLU A 904 -15.71 32.75 -22.14
N ARG A 905 -15.34 32.49 -20.87
CA ARG A 905 -15.21 33.53 -19.84
C ARG A 905 -14.27 34.66 -20.28
N ILE A 906 -13.06 34.31 -20.72
CA ILE A 906 -11.95 35.25 -20.98
C ILE A 906 -12.24 36.17 -22.19
N TRP A 907 -12.93 35.64 -23.21
CA TRP A 907 -13.40 36.38 -24.38
C TRP A 907 -14.80 36.97 -24.18
N GLY A 908 -15.52 36.48 -23.17
CA GLY A 908 -16.88 36.85 -22.83
C GLY A 908 -17.97 36.19 -23.68
N LEU A 909 -17.65 35.11 -24.38
CA LEU A 909 -18.54 34.27 -25.22
C LEU A 909 -19.71 33.68 -24.40
N ASP A 910 -20.74 33.21 -25.11
CA ASP A 910 -21.89 32.48 -24.56
C ASP A 910 -21.70 31.00 -24.97
N PRO A 911 -21.43 30.10 -24.01
CA PRO A 911 -21.02 28.72 -24.25
C PRO A 911 -22.17 27.80 -24.67
N THR A 912 -23.35 28.37 -24.92
CA THR A 912 -24.57 27.64 -25.27
C THR A 912 -25.02 27.90 -26.72
N ASP A 913 -24.31 28.77 -27.44
CA ASP A 913 -24.60 29.14 -28.82
C ASP A 913 -23.32 29.05 -29.66
N ALA A 914 -23.25 28.00 -30.49
CA ALA A 914 -22.19 27.84 -31.48
C ALA A 914 -22.21 28.95 -32.57
N ALA A 915 -23.05 29.98 -32.50
CA ALA A 915 -22.96 31.23 -33.26
C ALA A 915 -22.55 32.47 -32.42
N SER A 916 -22.37 32.31 -31.11
CA SER A 916 -21.61 33.19 -30.23
C SER A 916 -20.10 33.03 -30.46
N ARG A 917 -19.67 31.98 -31.17
CA ARG A 917 -18.50 31.79 -32.10
C ARG A 917 -17.72 33.00 -32.71
N SER A 918 -17.74 33.44 -34.01
CA SER A 918 -18.54 33.22 -35.28
C SER A 918 -18.11 33.83 -36.71
N PRO A 919 -16.82 34.05 -37.08
CA PRO A 919 -16.20 34.47 -38.39
C PRO A 919 -16.62 35.43 -39.59
N PHE A 920 -17.74 36.19 -39.78
CA PHE A 920 -17.92 37.09 -41.00
C PHE A 920 -18.83 38.40 -41.00
N ARG A 921 -18.40 39.53 -41.67
CA ARG A 921 -19.13 40.80 -42.13
C ARG A 921 -18.58 41.57 -43.42
N ASP A 922 -17.81 42.71 -43.41
CA ASP A 922 -17.01 43.34 -44.58
C ASP A 922 -15.94 44.45 -44.27
N LEU A 923 -14.80 44.43 -45.01
CA LEU A 923 -13.50 45.17 -44.93
C LEU A 923 -13.15 45.97 -46.24
N SER A 924 -13.74 45.68 -47.39
CA SER A 924 -13.15 46.09 -48.70
C SER A 924 -13.38 47.57 -49.11
N GLY A 925 -12.33 48.41 -49.24
CA GLY A 925 -12.36 49.67 -50.04
C GLY A 925 -11.78 51.05 -49.57
N LEU A 926 -11.26 51.22 -48.34
CA LEU A 926 -10.99 52.48 -47.57
C LEU A 926 -9.48 52.83 -47.19
N PRO A 927 -9.06 54.07 -46.82
CA PRO A 927 -7.62 54.36 -46.57
C PRO A 927 -6.93 54.25 -45.16
N SER A 928 -7.54 53.86 -44.01
CA SER A 928 -6.79 53.79 -42.71
C SER A 928 -7.44 53.11 -41.47
N GLY A 929 -6.59 52.64 -40.53
CA GLY A 929 -6.84 51.86 -39.27
C GLY A 929 -5.97 50.57 -39.30
N THR A 930 -6.27 49.38 -38.73
CA THR A 930 -6.47 48.96 -37.30
C THR A 930 -6.99 47.46 -37.21
N PHE A 931 -7.36 46.78 -36.08
CA PHE A 931 -8.04 45.42 -35.98
C PHE A 931 -8.74 44.76 -34.69
N SER A 932 -8.35 44.89 -33.39
CA SER A 932 -8.28 43.72 -32.44
C SER A 932 -9.13 43.66 -31.12
N TYR A 933 -9.31 42.41 -30.64
CA TYR A 933 -9.74 41.82 -29.31
C TYR A 933 -8.53 41.55 -28.37
N LEU A 934 -8.54 41.18 -27.06
CA LEU A 934 -9.46 40.59 -26.02
C LEU A 934 -10.08 41.58 -24.99
N ARG A 935 -10.99 41.12 -24.09
CA ARG A 935 -11.47 41.80 -22.84
C ARG A 935 -12.57 41.06 -22.02
N ARG A 936 -12.70 41.36 -20.71
CA ARG A 936 -13.96 41.29 -19.91
C ARG A 936 -13.88 41.85 -18.45
N LYS A 937 -13.86 43.16 -18.21
CA LYS A 937 -15.03 43.93 -17.69
C LYS A 937 -14.66 45.41 -17.41
N PRO A 938 -15.63 46.34 -17.27
CA PRO A 938 -17.08 46.15 -17.35
C PRO A 938 -17.67 46.57 -18.72
N SER A 939 -18.69 45.91 -19.26
CA SER A 939 -19.38 44.70 -18.80
C SER A 939 -20.14 44.06 -19.96
N LEU A 940 -20.17 42.73 -20.04
CA LEU A 940 -21.10 42.06 -20.95
C LEU A 940 -22.42 41.79 -20.23
N THR A 941 -23.32 42.73 -20.45
CA THR A 941 -24.75 42.50 -20.70
C THR A 941 -25.06 43.36 -21.94
N GLY A 942 -24.64 42.95 -23.16
CA GLY A 942 -25.04 43.63 -24.43
C GLY A 942 -24.06 43.91 -25.61
N TYR A 943 -22.79 43.47 -25.63
CA TYR A 943 -22.01 43.05 -26.85
C TYR A 943 -21.92 43.92 -28.17
N ARG A 944 -21.33 43.55 -29.35
CA ARG A 944 -20.50 42.40 -29.87
C ARG A 944 -19.23 42.90 -30.61
N TYR A 945 -18.02 42.40 -30.31
CA TYR A 945 -16.74 43.08 -30.69
C TYR A 945 -15.80 42.26 -31.59
N MET A 946 -16.21 42.14 -32.85
CA MET A 946 -15.92 41.00 -33.70
C MET A 946 -15.40 41.50 -35.09
N VAL A 947 -14.17 41.13 -35.56
CA VAL A 947 -13.42 41.63 -36.76
C VAL A 947 -12.71 40.67 -37.87
N TRP A 948 -12.86 39.30 -38.00
CA TRP A 948 -12.27 38.40 -39.08
C TRP A 948 -12.81 38.46 -40.53
N THR A 949 -11.99 38.44 -41.61
CA THR A 949 -12.46 38.81 -42.97
C THR A 949 -12.40 37.78 -44.10
N SER A 950 -13.48 37.50 -44.82
CA SER A 950 -13.53 36.50 -45.92
C SER A 950 -13.80 37.06 -47.32
N THR A 951 -13.06 36.73 -48.38
CA THR A 951 -13.39 37.25 -49.74
C THR A 951 -14.66 36.63 -50.37
N ASP A 952 -15.16 35.53 -49.81
CA ASP A 952 -16.07 34.58 -50.47
C ASP A 952 -17.18 33.97 -49.58
N LEU A 953 -17.21 34.28 -48.27
CA LEU A 953 -18.03 33.63 -47.23
C LEU A 953 -17.78 32.13 -47.06
N ILE A 954 -16.57 31.66 -47.38
CA ILE A 954 -16.09 30.28 -47.17
C ILE A 954 -14.69 30.26 -46.52
N THR A 955 -13.89 31.32 -46.73
CA THR A 955 -12.46 31.41 -46.38
C THR A 955 -12.18 32.69 -45.54
N TRP A 956 -11.88 32.61 -44.23
CA TRP A 956 -11.95 33.74 -43.26
C TRP A 956 -10.59 34.21 -42.65
N VAL A 957 -10.39 35.54 -42.55
CA VAL A 957 -9.05 36.18 -42.57
C VAL A 957 -9.00 37.66 -42.05
N GLU A 958 -9.18 37.97 -40.75
CA GLU A 958 -8.84 39.26 -40.03
C GLU A 958 -8.76 40.67 -40.75
N ASP A 959 -9.40 41.72 -40.20
CA ASP A 959 -9.27 43.13 -40.67
C ASP A 959 -7.94 43.74 -40.18
N ALA A 960 -6.82 43.13 -40.55
CA ALA A 960 -5.63 43.02 -39.70
C ALA A 960 -4.61 44.19 -39.73
N GLY A 961 -4.92 45.40 -39.27
CA GLY A 961 -4.19 46.62 -39.70
C GLY A 961 -2.93 47.19 -39.00
N ALA A 962 -2.46 46.92 -37.78
CA ALA A 962 -2.87 45.99 -36.73
C ALA A 962 -2.57 46.53 -35.29
N VAL A 963 -2.43 47.85 -35.08
CA VAL A 963 -2.03 48.48 -33.79
C VAL A 963 -2.90 49.67 -33.39
N GLN A 964 -3.39 49.72 -32.14
CA GLN A 964 -4.01 50.92 -31.54
C GLN A 964 -3.93 50.80 -30.01
N THR A 965 -5.00 51.05 -29.23
CA THR A 965 -4.78 51.60 -27.87
C THR A 965 -5.77 51.17 -26.80
N SER A 966 -5.22 50.54 -25.76
CA SER A 966 -5.97 49.64 -24.90
C SER A 966 -5.04 49.10 -23.79
N THR A 967 -5.15 49.64 -22.57
CA THR A 967 -4.14 49.53 -21.50
C THR A 967 -4.69 50.09 -20.18
N PRO A 968 -4.15 49.68 -19.00
CA PRO A 968 -3.76 48.32 -18.62
C PRO A 968 -4.22 47.97 -17.18
N VAL A 969 -4.76 46.77 -16.93
CA VAL A 969 -5.13 46.34 -15.56
C VAL A 969 -4.69 44.89 -15.27
N VAL A 970 -4.26 44.64 -14.04
CA VAL A 970 -4.08 43.29 -13.47
C VAL A 970 -5.30 42.99 -12.60
N GLY A 971 -6.12 42.04 -13.02
CA GLY A 971 -7.44 41.76 -12.45
C GLY A 971 -8.42 41.36 -13.54
N ASP A 972 -9.70 41.69 -13.36
CA ASP A 972 -10.84 41.20 -14.15
C ASP A 972 -10.97 41.86 -15.55
N VAL A 973 -9.91 41.64 -16.35
CA VAL A 973 -9.83 41.56 -17.82
C VAL A 973 -10.17 42.83 -18.63
N GLU A 974 -9.62 42.91 -19.84
CA GLU A 974 -9.43 44.08 -20.72
C GLU A 974 -8.01 44.68 -20.61
N THR A 975 -7.50 45.47 -21.56
CA THR A 975 -8.14 46.02 -22.76
C THR A 975 -7.38 45.58 -24.02
N VAL A 976 -8.09 45.25 -25.09
CA VAL A 976 -7.60 45.46 -26.46
C VAL A 976 -8.66 46.17 -27.31
N THR A 977 -8.23 47.03 -28.24
CA THR A 977 -9.09 47.86 -29.09
C THR A 977 -8.27 48.37 -30.26
N VAL A 978 -8.39 47.80 -31.47
CA VAL A 978 -7.68 48.32 -32.67
C VAL A 978 -8.64 48.33 -33.90
N SER A 979 -8.54 49.23 -34.89
CA SER A 979 -9.59 49.57 -35.93
C SER A 979 -9.67 48.79 -37.30
N LEU A 980 -9.37 49.35 -38.50
CA LEU A 980 -9.55 48.71 -39.87
C LEU A 980 -8.44 49.03 -40.96
N SER A 981 -7.91 48.12 -41.78
CA SER A 981 -6.53 48.18 -42.41
C SER A 981 -6.25 48.86 -43.82
N PRO A 982 -5.42 49.94 -43.96
CA PRO A 982 -5.27 50.91 -45.11
C PRO A 982 -5.21 50.46 -46.58
N ALA A 983 -5.03 49.16 -46.86
CA ALA A 983 -4.84 48.63 -48.21
C ALA A 983 -5.68 47.37 -48.48
N LEU A 984 -5.99 46.59 -47.44
CA LEU A 984 -7.01 45.52 -47.52
C LEU A 984 -8.35 46.13 -47.92
N LEU A 985 -8.62 47.24 -47.23
CA LEU A 985 -9.42 48.35 -47.62
C LEU A 985 -9.04 48.97 -49.03
N THR A 986 -8.93 48.23 -50.13
CA THR A 986 -9.10 48.76 -51.54
C THR A 986 -9.70 47.71 -52.50
N GLN A 987 -10.02 46.54 -51.96
CA GLN A 987 -10.42 45.32 -52.65
C GLN A 987 -11.93 45.34 -53.04
N PRO A 988 -12.43 44.32 -53.78
CA PRO A 988 -13.86 44.24 -54.13
C PRO A 988 -14.78 43.45 -53.17
N ARG A 989 -14.26 42.61 -52.24
CA ARG A 989 -15.02 41.79 -51.24
C ARG A 989 -14.12 41.25 -50.13
N LEU A 990 -14.44 41.41 -48.83
CA LEU A 990 -13.64 40.84 -47.71
C LEU A 990 -14.33 40.90 -46.30
N PHE A 991 -14.99 39.85 -45.81
CA PHE A 991 -16.09 39.83 -44.81
C PHE A 991 -15.79 39.65 -43.28
N VAL A 992 -15.71 40.72 -42.42
CA VAL A 992 -15.33 40.95 -40.95
C VAL A 992 -16.10 40.33 -39.71
N ARG A 993 -15.60 39.39 -38.83
CA ARG A 993 -16.08 39.04 -37.42
C ARG A 993 -15.13 38.18 -36.42
N VAL A 994 -14.82 38.59 -35.12
CA VAL A 994 -13.90 38.14 -33.95
C VAL A 994 -14.54 37.68 -32.57
N CYS A 995 -15.07 38.50 -31.57
CA CYS A 995 -16.19 38.15 -30.59
C CYS A 995 -16.59 39.10 -29.41
N ALA A 996 -17.59 38.89 -28.50
CA ALA A 996 -18.61 37.86 -28.11
C ALA A 996 -20.08 38.39 -28.22
N LEU A 997 -21.18 37.61 -28.09
CA LEU A 997 -22.57 38.03 -28.50
C LEU A 997 -23.73 37.96 -27.46
N GLN A 998 -24.55 39.03 -27.45
CA GLN A 998 -26.00 39.14 -27.22
C GLN A 998 -26.43 40.59 -27.55
#